data_AF-A0A1E3G582-F1
#
_entry.id   AF-A0A1E3G582-F1
#
_cell.length_a   1.000
_cell.length_b   1.000
_cell.length_c   1.000
_cell.angle_alpha   90.00
_cell.angle_beta   90.00
_cell.angle_gamma   90.00
#
_symmetry.space_group_name_H-M   'P 1'
#
loop_
_entity.id
_entity.type
_entity.pdbx_description
1 polymer ?
#
loop_
_entity_poly.entity_id
_entity_poly.type
_entity_poly.pdbx_seq_one_letter_code
_entity_poly.pdbx_strand_id
1 'polypeptide(L)'
;MKTLTRYVLKLSLKPFLMGLAGFIVFVSVEWLYQISDYIIRNRVGIKTLFLFILYNLPYFTFLGIPVGVLFAIFWVISDLYNNREITALLVHGVPSKKLVTPFVILSIVLGFVSWLLGDYVVPVANYKSSQILYNYIFQSPEAVVKTNTLVELERDVYFYVKEYDKEKGELYDVVLFRNEEGNEQILTSKKVLKKKDGWYLLDGNMYIVELESGFLKLEMQFKEMKLDVAGEIEQMLKTSKTVRDKTSKELREQLMTYKKLGINTSNLVVELQQRYANAVGAFVIVLIGLPVSLLFGFKSRSWGVITTFVIIVLYQGSGAWLSGLGKEGMMDPVLAVWLPNIVFASMGLVMYILVDTPVAFRIREFLTRLFVILVFVAILGGQTVVYGRSVNVTANEILLKENQAVLSGSVKITWDKYRLETDVATATLLDGKVKLIEASGNAVFTFDDQKYIAKYVSYEFETERPLVLNAKTVYKYDYQGRKVPIYAYSAKIEYDKNTETSELLDSYVTTCDFEEPHYKVVAARITVLENKYIIAQNAFLFVLGVPLFPYPIFVTALEGKPPYAFSVVFGNKLGVNHSFAFKVDPWAVELELNSSGAVEFNARDTTQGSKNRVVYSDSKKVFEFTLVPLTYRHVLNTGATYFKIEGPTYFEGNYVSDTNFQYKAGFNFSSPDGRLYMSPSLTYNGTAKNSTLVLSGGLKSLSFPLPLENSLSISSIDLSLIARTEGYPSLVGKEWTTSLQNTYNLSLSNKSFNVSSSLQGRIVDGNLNQTFSYTYQLPWNQTIGPFSLAFQYTFSMRNTLNVVGDKRAELFALTDRYVAEARYSFGPLSISAKWTQAYAFLEEPQTTNTNTISGTLAFNTPTVSLSVTRGWDVLKGTPSPETYALKFSPDIGPVNLSASMNFNYDPKAGKIGPQNISASASWKEIQTSYSLNYVLTPGVFPSQIVHTLKYTTFTLTVTQRQEFISSVVGTGSFTLFDYKNTVNLTYSQTSKDTPGSLRGTYTVEKPGEKYSLSYNVGGKDLLTLGVELKNIDPQVSVSLSYNLATNLPQTLKLTLDKSLHCWRATFGLDLSYKTYGGLLDYIDKVFIKFYLTDIPDRYFQYDSELGMFQVGGM
;
A
#
# COMPACT_ATOMS: atom_id res chain seq x y z
N MET A 1 1.39 -5.54 -38.14
CA MET A 1 1.32 -4.14 -37.63
C MET A 1 -0.02 -3.75 -37.01
N LYS A 2 -1.17 -4.15 -37.57
CA LYS A 2 -2.51 -3.90 -36.98
C LYS A 2 -2.61 -4.32 -35.50
N THR A 3 -1.94 -5.41 -35.12
CA THR A 3 -1.89 -5.92 -33.74
C THR A 3 -1.21 -4.96 -32.77
N LEU A 4 -0.06 -4.38 -33.14
CA LEU A 4 0.67 -3.41 -32.30
C LEU A 4 -0.16 -2.14 -32.11
N THR A 5 -0.76 -1.62 -33.19
CA THR A 5 -1.63 -0.44 -33.13
C THR A 5 -2.83 -0.69 -32.22
N ARG A 6 -3.51 -1.83 -32.36
CA ARG A 6 -4.66 -2.20 -31.53
C ARG A 6 -4.28 -2.38 -30.06
N TYR A 7 -3.11 -2.96 -29.80
CA TYR A 7 -2.59 -3.16 -28.45
C TYR A 7 -2.30 -1.82 -27.75
N VAL A 8 -1.54 -0.92 -28.39
CA VAL A 8 -1.21 0.40 -27.83
C VAL A 8 -2.45 1.27 -27.65
N LEU A 9 -3.43 1.21 -28.56
CA LEU A 9 -4.72 1.88 -28.41
C LEU A 9 -5.51 1.36 -27.19
N LYS A 10 -5.56 0.03 -26.99
CA LYS A 10 -6.22 -0.56 -25.81
C LYS A 10 -5.52 -0.16 -24.52
N LEU A 11 -4.19 -0.10 -24.54
CA LEU A 11 -3.38 0.26 -23.37
C LEU A 11 -3.50 1.75 -23.02
N SER A 12 -3.70 2.63 -24.00
CA SER A 12 -3.82 4.09 -23.81
C SER A 12 -5.19 4.56 -23.32
N LEU A 13 -6.26 3.79 -23.54
CA LEU A 13 -7.63 4.22 -23.18
C LEU A 13 -7.81 4.47 -21.68
N LYS A 14 -7.28 3.59 -20.82
CA LYS A 14 -7.41 3.73 -19.36
C LYS A 14 -6.60 4.93 -18.83
N PRO A 15 -5.29 5.07 -19.14
CA PRO A 15 -4.52 6.26 -18.78
C PRO A 15 -5.14 7.56 -19.31
N PHE A 16 -5.67 7.57 -20.53
CA PHE A 16 -6.36 8.73 -21.10
C PHE A 16 -7.51 9.20 -20.20
N LEU A 17 -8.40 8.28 -19.81
CA LEU A 17 -9.54 8.60 -18.93
C LEU A 17 -9.07 9.05 -17.54
N MET A 18 -7.98 8.48 -17.00
CA MET A 18 -7.41 8.90 -15.72
C MET A 18 -6.83 10.32 -15.79
N GLY A 19 -6.06 10.63 -16.83
CA GLY A 19 -5.51 11.98 -17.04
C GLY A 19 -6.62 13.02 -17.26
N LEU A 20 -7.64 12.67 -18.05
CA LEU A 20 -8.81 13.51 -18.28
C LEU A 20 -9.60 13.77 -16.98
N ALA A 21 -9.87 12.72 -16.20
CA ALA A 21 -10.58 12.85 -14.92
C ALA A 21 -9.78 13.70 -13.91
N GLY A 22 -8.46 13.48 -13.82
CA GLY A 22 -7.57 14.27 -12.97
C GLY A 22 -7.58 15.75 -13.34
N PHE A 23 -7.53 16.06 -14.64
CA PHE A 23 -7.63 17.43 -15.13
C PHE A 23 -9.00 18.06 -14.82
N ILE A 24 -10.10 17.35 -15.04
CA ILE A 24 -11.45 17.84 -14.74
C ILE A 24 -11.58 18.18 -13.25
N VAL A 25 -11.09 17.31 -12.35
CA VAL A 25 -11.10 17.58 -10.90
C VAL A 25 -10.26 18.79 -10.57
N PHE A 26 -9.03 18.86 -11.07
CA PHE A 26 -8.11 19.98 -10.83
C PHE A 26 -8.74 21.32 -11.26
N VAL A 27 -9.25 21.40 -12.49
CA VAL A 27 -9.89 22.62 -13.00
C VAL A 27 -11.19 22.94 -12.24
N SER A 28 -11.98 21.94 -11.86
CA SER A 28 -13.20 22.17 -11.08
C SER A 28 -12.91 22.78 -9.71
N VAL A 29 -11.86 22.30 -9.03
CA VAL A 29 -11.43 22.86 -7.73
C VAL A 29 -10.94 24.29 -7.89
N GLU A 30 -10.09 24.56 -8.89
CA GLU A 30 -9.61 25.91 -9.19
C GLU A 30 -10.76 26.86 -9.48
N TRP A 31 -11.75 26.43 -10.28
CA TRP A 31 -12.89 27.26 -10.63
C TRP A 31 -13.79 27.56 -9.44
N LEU A 32 -14.01 26.57 -8.54
CA LEU A 32 -14.72 26.80 -7.29
C LEU A 32 -13.94 27.73 -6.34
N TYR A 33 -12.61 27.63 -6.31
CA TYR A 33 -11.75 28.49 -5.51
C TYR A 33 -11.86 29.96 -5.95
N GLN A 34 -11.83 30.23 -7.26
CA GLN A 34 -11.97 31.59 -7.81
C GLN A 34 -13.30 32.28 -7.45
N ILE A 35 -14.37 31.51 -7.24
CA ILE A 35 -15.69 32.04 -6.85
C ILE A 35 -16.01 31.82 -5.37
N SER A 36 -15.05 31.34 -4.58
CA SER A 36 -15.28 30.91 -3.19
C SER A 36 -15.83 32.04 -2.31
N ASP A 37 -15.34 33.26 -2.49
CA ASP A 37 -15.85 34.44 -1.79
C ASP A 37 -17.35 34.65 -2.02
N TYR A 38 -17.82 34.47 -3.27
CA TYR A 38 -19.23 34.57 -3.61
C TYR A 38 -20.05 33.40 -3.06
N ILE A 39 -19.50 32.18 -3.12
CA ILE A 39 -20.14 30.98 -2.56
C ILE A 39 -20.40 31.16 -1.06
N ILE A 40 -19.39 31.63 -0.32
CA ILE A 40 -19.45 31.84 1.13
C ILE A 40 -20.38 33.01 1.46
N ARG A 41 -20.20 34.16 0.79
CA ARG A 41 -21.01 35.37 1.04
C ARG A 41 -22.49 35.15 0.77
N ASN A 42 -22.84 34.47 -0.31
CA ASN A 42 -24.21 34.28 -0.77
C ASN A 42 -24.82 32.93 -0.33
N ARG A 43 -24.11 32.17 0.53
CA ARG A 43 -24.55 30.88 1.11
C ARG A 43 -25.08 29.90 0.05
N VAL A 44 -24.32 29.72 -1.03
CA VAL A 44 -24.74 28.89 -2.15
C VAL A 44 -24.77 27.41 -1.73
N GLY A 45 -25.92 26.76 -1.91
CA GLY A 45 -26.09 25.35 -1.56
C GLY A 45 -25.24 24.41 -2.42
N ILE A 46 -24.75 23.32 -1.83
CA ILE A 46 -23.87 22.33 -2.49
C ILE A 46 -24.49 21.71 -3.75
N LYS A 47 -25.82 21.57 -3.80
CA LYS A 47 -26.55 21.07 -4.98
C LYS A 47 -26.37 21.99 -6.18
N THR A 48 -26.42 23.31 -5.96
CA THR A 48 -26.21 24.32 -7.00
C THR A 48 -24.78 24.31 -7.50
N LEU A 49 -23.80 24.14 -6.60
CA LEU A 49 -22.38 24.01 -6.96
C LEU A 49 -22.11 22.76 -7.80
N PHE A 50 -22.74 21.63 -7.46
CA PHE A 50 -22.64 20.40 -8.24
C PHE A 50 -23.27 20.56 -9.62
N LEU A 51 -24.46 21.17 -9.69
CA LEU A 51 -25.15 21.46 -10.96
C LEU A 51 -24.33 22.41 -11.84
N PHE A 52 -23.70 23.43 -11.23
CA PHE A 52 -22.77 24.34 -11.89
C PHE A 52 -21.58 23.59 -12.47
N ILE A 53 -20.86 22.77 -11.69
CA ILE A 53 -19.74 21.97 -12.22
C ILE A 53 -20.21 21.02 -13.34
N LEU A 54 -21.36 20.38 -13.18
CA LEU A 54 -21.90 19.45 -14.17
C LEU A 54 -22.12 20.12 -15.53
N TYR A 55 -22.62 21.36 -15.56
CA TYR A 55 -22.77 22.12 -16.81
C TYR A 55 -21.44 22.63 -17.39
N ASN A 56 -20.37 22.75 -16.62
CA ASN A 56 -19.04 23.10 -17.15
C ASN A 56 -18.20 21.88 -17.55
N LEU A 57 -18.62 20.67 -17.18
CA LEU A 57 -17.91 19.43 -17.48
C LEU A 57 -17.61 19.26 -18.99
N PRO A 58 -18.53 19.56 -19.92
CA PRO A 58 -18.23 19.51 -21.36
C PRO A 58 -17.10 20.46 -21.76
N TYR A 59 -17.05 21.65 -21.18
CA TYR A 59 -15.98 22.62 -21.42
C TYR A 59 -14.64 22.15 -20.84
N PHE A 60 -14.63 21.63 -19.61
CA PHE A 60 -13.43 21.03 -19.02
C PHE A 60 -12.94 19.82 -19.79
N THR A 61 -13.86 19.03 -20.36
CA THR A 61 -13.53 17.90 -21.24
C THR A 61 -12.91 18.38 -22.54
N PHE A 62 -13.47 19.40 -23.17
CA PHE A 62 -12.94 20.03 -24.37
C PHE A 62 -11.48 20.50 -24.17
N LEU A 63 -11.19 21.15 -23.04
CA LEU A 63 -9.82 21.57 -22.68
C LEU A 63 -8.92 20.40 -22.22
N GLY A 64 -9.51 19.37 -21.63
CA GLY A 64 -8.81 18.23 -21.02
C GLY A 64 -8.45 17.11 -21.98
N ILE A 65 -9.04 17.05 -23.18
CA ILE A 65 -8.72 16.02 -24.18
C ILE A 65 -7.22 16.01 -24.53
N PRO A 66 -6.56 17.13 -24.89
CA PRO A 66 -5.13 17.15 -25.13
C PRO A 66 -4.30 16.70 -23.91
N VAL A 67 -4.75 17.04 -22.70
CA VAL A 67 -4.10 16.65 -21.42
C VAL A 67 -4.16 15.14 -21.21
N GLY A 68 -5.34 14.55 -21.36
CA GLY A 68 -5.54 13.11 -21.25
C GLY A 68 -4.70 12.34 -22.29
N VAL A 69 -4.61 12.84 -23.52
CA VAL A 69 -3.80 12.21 -24.58
C VAL A 69 -2.32 12.24 -24.23
N LEU A 70 -1.81 13.37 -23.74
CA LEU A 70 -0.41 13.50 -23.32
C LEU A 70 -0.09 12.57 -22.15
N PHE A 71 -0.96 12.55 -21.14
CA PHE A 71 -0.82 11.65 -19.99
C PHE A 71 -0.81 10.19 -20.44
N ALA A 72 -1.70 9.82 -21.37
CA ALA A 72 -1.75 8.48 -21.92
C ALA A 72 -0.46 8.10 -22.67
N ILE A 73 0.12 9.03 -23.43
CA ILE A 73 1.42 8.83 -24.08
C ILE A 73 2.50 8.52 -23.04
N PHE A 74 2.71 9.41 -22.07
CA PHE A 74 3.79 9.24 -21.10
C PHE A 74 3.59 7.98 -20.24
N TRP A 75 2.35 7.71 -19.83
CA TRP A 75 2.04 6.52 -19.04
C TRP A 75 2.30 5.24 -19.84
N VAL A 76 1.78 5.14 -21.06
CA VAL A 76 1.94 3.94 -21.90
C VAL A 76 3.40 3.75 -22.29
N ILE A 77 4.09 4.80 -22.71
CA ILE A 77 5.50 4.69 -23.08
C ILE A 77 6.35 4.31 -21.87
N SER A 78 6.07 4.86 -20.68
CA SER A 78 6.73 4.45 -19.44
C SER A 78 6.49 2.97 -19.11
N ASP A 79 5.25 2.49 -19.29
CA ASP A 79 4.90 1.07 -19.09
C ASP A 79 5.62 0.17 -20.09
N LEU A 80 5.66 0.55 -21.37
CA LEU A 80 6.38 -0.18 -22.41
C LEU A 80 7.90 -0.17 -22.18
N TYR A 81 8.47 0.89 -21.58
CA TYR A 81 9.89 0.91 -21.15
C TYR A 81 10.13 -0.01 -19.94
N ASN A 82 9.24 0.00 -18.95
CA ASN A 82 9.36 -0.82 -17.74
C ASN A 82 9.22 -2.31 -18.04
N ASN A 83 8.27 -2.68 -18.90
CA ASN A 83 8.06 -4.05 -19.34
C ASN A 83 9.08 -4.49 -20.42
N ARG A 84 10.03 -3.62 -20.78
CA ARG A 84 11.03 -3.82 -21.85
C ARG A 84 10.42 -4.14 -23.22
N GLU A 85 9.16 -3.79 -23.44
CA GLU A 85 8.46 -4.00 -24.70
C GLU A 85 9.03 -3.10 -25.81
N ILE A 86 9.46 -1.87 -25.50
CA ILE A 86 10.15 -1.00 -26.47
C ILE A 86 11.47 -1.64 -26.92
N THR A 87 12.24 -2.20 -25.98
CA THR A 87 13.49 -2.91 -26.30
C THR A 87 13.22 -4.14 -27.16
N ALA A 88 12.18 -4.92 -26.83
CA ALA A 88 11.78 -6.08 -27.63
C ALA A 88 11.39 -5.70 -29.06
N LEU A 89 10.64 -4.60 -29.24
CA LEU A 89 10.27 -4.07 -30.55
C LEU A 89 11.50 -3.66 -31.38
N LEU A 90 12.46 -2.97 -30.75
CA LEU A 90 13.70 -2.54 -31.42
C LEU A 90 14.57 -3.73 -31.85
N VAL A 91 14.68 -4.78 -31.03
CA VAL A 91 15.41 -6.02 -31.37
C VAL A 91 14.78 -6.75 -32.55
N HIS A 92 13.46 -6.64 -32.72
CA HIS A 92 12.73 -7.19 -33.87
C HIS A 92 12.75 -6.26 -35.11
N GLY A 93 13.60 -5.22 -35.11
CA GLY A 93 13.74 -4.28 -36.22
C GLY A 93 12.55 -3.34 -36.40
N VAL A 94 11.68 -3.20 -35.40
CA VAL A 94 10.57 -2.24 -35.42
C VAL A 94 11.06 -0.91 -34.88
N PRO A 95 11.20 0.14 -35.72
CA PRO A 95 11.68 1.45 -35.24
C PRO A 95 10.70 2.07 -34.24
N SER A 96 11.24 2.75 -33.23
CA SER A 96 10.48 3.39 -32.14
C SER A 96 9.43 4.38 -32.67
N LYS A 97 9.74 5.05 -33.79
CA LYS A 97 8.87 5.95 -34.55
C LYS A 97 7.52 5.33 -34.94
N LYS A 98 7.43 4.01 -35.12
CA LYS A 98 6.15 3.33 -35.44
C LYS A 98 5.13 3.39 -34.30
N LEU A 99 5.56 3.66 -33.07
CA LEU A 99 4.68 3.88 -31.92
C LEU A 99 3.87 5.18 -32.03
N VAL A 100 4.22 6.11 -32.93
CA VAL A 100 3.44 7.34 -33.18
C VAL A 100 2.07 7.05 -33.78
N THR A 101 2.00 6.10 -34.71
CA THR A 101 0.80 5.78 -35.48
C THR A 101 -0.47 5.57 -34.62
N PRO A 102 -0.49 4.73 -33.57
CA PRO A 102 -1.68 4.55 -32.73
C PRO A 102 -2.12 5.83 -32.03
N PHE A 103 -1.19 6.66 -31.53
CA PHE A 103 -1.53 7.90 -30.85
C PHE A 103 -2.01 8.99 -31.81
N VAL A 104 -1.52 9.02 -33.05
CA VAL A 104 -2.04 9.91 -34.11
C VAL A 104 -3.47 9.52 -34.49
N ILE A 105 -3.76 8.23 -34.64
CA ILE A 105 -5.15 7.76 -34.87
C ILE A 105 -6.03 8.19 -33.70
N LEU A 106 -5.56 8.00 -32.46
CA LEU A 106 -6.27 8.40 -31.26
C LEU A 106 -6.54 9.91 -31.21
N SER A 107 -5.56 10.76 -31.54
CA SER A 107 -5.73 12.22 -31.49
C SER A 107 -6.59 12.77 -32.61
N ILE A 108 -6.61 12.16 -33.80
CA ILE A 108 -7.55 12.54 -34.86
C ILE A 108 -8.99 12.25 -34.43
N VAL A 109 -9.25 11.05 -33.87
CA VAL A 109 -10.57 10.67 -33.36
C VAL A 109 -11.00 11.60 -32.23
N LEU A 110 -10.14 11.80 -31.23
CA LEU A 110 -10.45 12.66 -30.08
C LEU A 110 -10.50 14.15 -30.45
N GLY A 111 -9.73 14.60 -31.45
CA GLY A 111 -9.80 15.97 -31.99
C GLY A 111 -11.12 16.23 -32.69
N PHE A 112 -11.63 15.25 -33.45
CA PHE A 112 -12.97 15.33 -34.04
C PHE A 112 -14.07 15.36 -32.96
N VAL A 113 -13.96 14.53 -31.93
CA VAL A 113 -14.87 14.59 -30.76
C VAL A 113 -14.77 15.93 -30.05
N SER A 114 -13.57 16.48 -29.87
CA SER A 114 -13.34 17.79 -29.27
C SER A 114 -14.01 18.91 -30.08
N TRP A 115 -13.89 18.87 -31.41
CA TRP A 115 -14.58 19.82 -32.29
C TRP A 115 -16.11 19.74 -32.16
N LEU A 116 -16.68 18.52 -32.15
CA LEU A 116 -18.12 18.32 -31.93
C LEU A 116 -18.59 18.84 -30.56
N LEU A 117 -17.82 18.57 -29.50
CA LEU A 117 -18.10 19.11 -28.18
C LEU A 117 -18.06 20.63 -28.19
N GLY A 118 -16.99 21.22 -28.75
CA GLY A 118 -16.76 22.66 -28.77
C GLY A 118 -17.80 23.47 -29.54
N ASP A 119 -18.41 22.90 -30.59
CA ASP A 119 -19.37 23.61 -31.42
C ASP A 119 -20.84 23.39 -31.01
N TYR A 120 -21.20 22.19 -30.54
CA TYR A 120 -22.60 21.83 -30.25
C TYR A 120 -22.92 21.73 -28.76
N VAL A 121 -22.04 21.10 -27.96
CA VAL A 121 -22.36 20.77 -26.56
C VAL A 121 -21.90 21.87 -25.61
N VAL A 122 -20.67 22.35 -25.79
CA VAL A 122 -20.04 23.36 -24.92
C VAL A 122 -20.82 24.68 -24.91
N PRO A 123 -21.25 25.27 -26.04
CA PRO A 123 -21.98 26.54 -26.00
C PRO A 123 -23.30 26.45 -25.23
N VAL A 124 -24.06 25.37 -25.44
CA VAL A 124 -25.34 25.12 -24.75
C VAL A 124 -25.13 24.89 -23.25
N ALA A 125 -24.08 24.16 -22.88
CA ALA A 125 -23.78 23.87 -21.48
C ALA A 125 -23.23 25.11 -20.75
N ASN A 126 -22.34 25.87 -21.39
CA ASN A 126 -21.82 27.13 -20.86
C ASN A 126 -22.94 28.16 -20.65
N TYR A 127 -23.90 28.25 -21.57
CA TYR A 127 -25.05 29.12 -21.40
C TYR A 127 -25.85 28.81 -20.12
N LYS A 128 -26.13 27.52 -19.86
CA LYS A 128 -26.81 27.07 -18.63
C LYS A 128 -25.95 27.28 -17.38
N SER A 129 -24.64 27.09 -17.49
CA SER A 129 -23.68 27.40 -16.42
C SER A 129 -23.69 28.88 -16.06
N SER A 130 -23.65 29.77 -17.05
CA SER A 130 -23.72 31.22 -16.89
C SER A 130 -25.02 31.65 -16.21
N GLN A 131 -26.16 31.06 -16.60
CA GLN A 131 -27.44 31.30 -15.90
C GLN A 131 -27.37 30.91 -14.43
N ILE A 132 -26.73 29.78 -14.09
CA ILE A 132 -26.59 29.36 -12.69
C ILE A 132 -25.66 30.30 -11.91
N LEU A 133 -24.57 30.73 -12.54
CA LEU A 133 -23.62 31.67 -11.97
C LEU A 133 -24.30 32.99 -11.58
N TYR A 134 -25.07 33.59 -12.50
CA TYR A 134 -25.74 34.86 -12.23
C TYR A 134 -26.95 34.71 -11.30
N ASN A 135 -27.81 33.71 -11.52
CA ASN A 135 -29.08 33.61 -10.79
C ASN A 135 -28.93 33.04 -9.36
N TYR A 136 -27.94 32.20 -9.11
CA TYR A 136 -27.81 31.50 -7.83
C TYR A 136 -26.48 31.73 -7.10
N ILE A 137 -25.39 31.99 -7.81
CA ILE A 137 -24.06 32.14 -7.21
C ILE A 137 -23.75 33.60 -6.88
N PHE A 138 -23.89 34.52 -7.84
CA PHE A 138 -23.60 35.93 -7.61
C PHE A 138 -24.73 36.68 -6.90
N GLN A 139 -25.99 36.22 -7.00
CA GLN A 139 -27.18 36.77 -6.30
C GLN A 139 -27.26 38.30 -6.30
N SER A 140 -26.73 38.94 -7.34
CA SER A 140 -26.67 40.41 -7.42
C SER A 140 -27.94 40.91 -8.09
N PRO A 141 -28.72 41.82 -7.46
CA PRO A 141 -29.91 42.41 -8.07
C PRO A 141 -29.58 43.25 -9.31
N GLU A 142 -28.33 43.70 -9.43
CA GLU A 142 -27.88 44.61 -10.47
C GLU A 142 -27.40 43.84 -11.71
N ALA A 143 -27.99 44.13 -12.87
CA ALA A 143 -27.42 43.70 -14.15
C ALA A 143 -26.09 44.43 -14.34
N VAL A 144 -24.97 43.71 -14.47
CA VAL A 144 -23.70 44.33 -14.89
C VAL A 144 -23.86 44.70 -16.36
N VAL A 145 -24.29 45.94 -16.61
CA VAL A 145 -24.36 46.49 -17.97
C VAL A 145 -22.93 46.59 -18.48
N LYS A 146 -22.57 45.76 -19.46
CA LYS A 146 -21.25 45.81 -20.10
C LYS A 146 -21.21 47.03 -21.01
N THR A 147 -20.47 48.04 -20.61
CA THR A 147 -20.19 49.23 -21.43
C THR A 147 -19.29 48.87 -22.60
N ASN A 148 -19.33 49.68 -23.65
CA ASN A 148 -18.57 49.53 -24.88
C ASN A 148 -18.75 48.15 -25.57
N THR A 149 -19.90 47.51 -25.36
CA THR A 149 -20.22 46.20 -25.95
C THR A 149 -21.63 46.22 -26.55
N LEU A 150 -21.77 45.77 -27.80
CA LEU A 150 -23.07 45.55 -28.41
C LEU A 150 -23.68 44.25 -27.84
N VAL A 151 -24.82 44.36 -27.18
CA VAL A 151 -25.54 43.24 -26.57
C VAL A 151 -26.80 42.99 -27.37
N GLU A 152 -26.97 41.76 -27.83
CA GLU A 152 -28.23 41.32 -28.44
C GLU A 152 -29.24 41.06 -27.32
N LEU A 153 -30.31 41.88 -27.28
CA LEU A 153 -31.35 41.77 -26.25
C LEU A 153 -32.38 40.71 -26.66
N GLU A 154 -32.83 40.78 -27.90
CA GLU A 154 -33.78 39.89 -28.54
C GLU A 154 -33.32 39.62 -29.97
N ARG A 155 -33.87 38.59 -30.62
CA ARG A 155 -33.52 38.26 -32.01
C ARG A 155 -33.70 39.52 -32.88
N ASP A 156 -32.64 39.92 -33.57
CA ASP A 156 -32.59 41.10 -34.45
C ASP A 156 -32.72 42.48 -33.73
N VAL A 157 -32.56 42.52 -32.40
CA VAL A 157 -32.48 43.77 -31.60
C VAL A 157 -31.16 43.84 -30.82
N TYR A 158 -30.31 44.80 -31.18
CA TYR A 158 -29.02 45.03 -30.55
C TYR A 158 -29.00 46.34 -29.76
N PHE A 159 -28.32 46.32 -28.62
CA PHE A 159 -28.24 47.42 -27.67
C PHE A 159 -26.78 47.68 -27.29
N TYR A 160 -26.32 48.90 -27.51
CA TYR A 160 -24.97 49.35 -27.22
C TYR A 160 -25.02 50.49 -26.22
N VAL A 161 -24.15 50.44 -25.22
CA VAL A 161 -23.99 51.48 -24.20
C VAL A 161 -22.53 51.84 -24.12
N LYS A 162 -22.15 53.10 -24.28
CA LYS A 162 -20.75 53.51 -24.20
C LYS A 162 -20.25 53.64 -22.76
N GLU A 163 -21.06 54.23 -21.88
CA GLU A 163 -20.70 54.48 -20.48
C GLU A 163 -21.91 54.28 -19.56
N TYR A 164 -21.66 53.81 -18.34
CA TYR A 164 -22.68 53.51 -17.33
C TYR A 164 -22.22 54.06 -15.98
N ASP A 165 -22.98 55.02 -15.43
CA ASP A 165 -22.77 55.54 -14.09
C ASP A 165 -23.49 54.62 -13.08
N LYS A 166 -22.70 53.83 -12.35
CA LYS A 166 -23.20 52.82 -11.39
C LYS A 166 -23.90 53.41 -10.18
N GLU A 167 -23.54 54.61 -9.74
CA GLU A 167 -24.13 55.23 -8.54
C GLU A 167 -25.49 55.85 -8.84
N LYS A 168 -25.68 56.36 -10.07
CA LYS A 168 -26.91 57.03 -10.49
C LYS A 168 -27.86 56.14 -11.31
N GLY A 169 -27.38 54.99 -11.82
CA GLY A 169 -28.17 54.10 -12.66
C GLY A 169 -28.47 54.69 -14.05
N GLU A 170 -27.58 55.53 -14.57
CA GLU A 170 -27.76 56.27 -15.83
C GLU A 170 -26.84 55.71 -16.93
N LEU A 171 -27.37 55.54 -18.14
CA LEU A 171 -26.61 55.09 -19.30
C LEU A 171 -26.30 56.27 -20.22
N TYR A 172 -25.09 56.32 -20.76
CA TYR A 172 -24.62 57.41 -21.62
C TYR A 172 -24.20 56.89 -22.99
N ASP A 173 -24.48 57.69 -24.03
CA ASP A 173 -24.25 57.38 -25.44
C ASP A 173 -24.74 55.96 -25.82
N VAL A 174 -26.06 55.79 -25.78
CA VAL A 174 -26.76 54.53 -26.05
C VAL A 174 -27.19 54.47 -27.51
N VAL A 175 -26.97 53.32 -28.14
CA VAL A 175 -27.43 53.03 -29.50
C VAL A 175 -28.22 51.72 -29.51
N LEU A 176 -29.42 51.75 -30.07
CA LEU A 176 -30.27 50.58 -30.28
C LEU A 176 -30.46 50.35 -31.78
N PHE A 177 -30.15 49.15 -32.24
CA PHE A 177 -30.38 48.70 -33.61
C PHE A 177 -31.52 47.68 -33.59
N ARG A 178 -32.54 47.89 -34.41
CA ARG A 178 -33.65 46.95 -34.60
C ARG A 178 -33.78 46.68 -36.08
N ASN A 179 -33.61 45.43 -36.47
CA ASN A 179 -33.74 45.00 -37.85
C ASN A 179 -35.14 44.41 -38.04
N GLU A 180 -36.01 45.13 -38.74
CA GLU A 180 -37.36 44.69 -39.11
C GLU A 180 -37.35 44.28 -40.59
N GLU A 181 -38.20 43.32 -41.01
CA GLU A 181 -38.20 42.83 -42.40
C GLU A 181 -38.27 43.98 -43.42
N GLY A 182 -37.15 44.23 -44.11
CA GLY A 182 -36.99 45.27 -45.13
C GLY A 182 -36.51 46.65 -44.63
N ASN A 183 -36.50 46.93 -43.32
CA ASN A 183 -36.00 48.21 -42.77
C ASN A 183 -35.10 48.02 -41.54
N GLU A 184 -34.00 48.77 -41.47
CA GLU A 184 -33.13 48.87 -40.29
C GLU A 184 -33.44 50.15 -39.52
N GLN A 185 -33.89 50.02 -38.27
CA GLN A 185 -34.13 51.12 -37.36
C GLN A 185 -32.92 51.31 -36.44
N ILE A 186 -32.32 52.50 -36.45
CA ILE A 186 -31.18 52.88 -35.61
C ILE A 186 -31.61 54.01 -34.70
N LEU A 187 -31.51 53.82 -33.40
CA LEU A 187 -31.89 54.80 -32.39
C LEU A 187 -30.68 55.17 -31.54
N THR A 188 -30.31 56.44 -31.50
CA THR A 188 -29.18 56.96 -30.70
C THR A 188 -29.70 57.87 -29.59
N SER A 189 -29.05 57.88 -28.43
CA SER A 189 -29.44 58.70 -27.29
C SER A 189 -28.23 59.10 -26.48
N LYS A 190 -28.12 60.37 -26.08
CA LYS A 190 -27.00 60.84 -25.25
C LYS A 190 -27.08 60.33 -23.82
N LYS A 191 -28.30 60.23 -23.27
CA LYS A 191 -28.54 59.78 -21.90
C LYS A 191 -29.78 58.90 -21.81
N VAL A 192 -29.78 57.88 -20.97
CA VAL A 192 -30.96 57.05 -20.69
C VAL A 192 -31.15 56.95 -19.17
N LEU A 193 -32.38 57.22 -18.73
CA LEU A 193 -32.79 57.21 -17.32
C LEU A 193 -33.81 56.10 -17.07
N LYS A 194 -33.67 55.41 -15.95
CA LYS A 194 -34.71 54.49 -15.45
C LYS A 194 -35.72 55.27 -14.61
N LYS A 195 -36.98 55.34 -15.06
CA LYS A 195 -38.12 55.85 -14.26
C LYS A 195 -38.95 54.66 -13.76
N LYS A 196 -39.88 54.88 -12.81
CA LYS A 196 -40.71 53.81 -12.20
C LYS A 196 -41.53 52.98 -13.19
N ASP A 197 -41.81 53.50 -14.38
CA ASP A 197 -42.67 52.89 -15.42
C ASP A 197 -41.88 52.52 -16.71
N GLY A 198 -40.55 52.56 -16.70
CA GLY A 198 -39.72 52.13 -17.84
C GLY A 198 -38.46 52.97 -18.06
N TRP A 199 -37.72 52.64 -19.13
CA TRP A 199 -36.50 53.34 -19.53
C TRP A 199 -36.81 54.49 -20.51
N TYR A 200 -36.20 55.65 -20.28
CA TYR A 200 -36.43 56.85 -21.08
C TYR A 200 -35.13 57.31 -21.71
N LEU A 201 -35.09 57.39 -23.04
CA LEU A 201 -34.01 57.93 -23.83
C LEU A 201 -34.17 59.45 -23.92
N LEU A 202 -33.10 60.19 -23.65
CA LEU A 202 -33.06 61.64 -23.64
C LEU A 202 -32.09 62.16 -24.69
N ASP A 203 -32.55 63.20 -25.40
CA ASP A 203 -31.80 63.93 -26.42
C ASP A 203 -31.17 62.97 -27.47
N GLY A 204 -32.04 62.32 -28.23
CA GLY A 204 -31.69 61.25 -29.16
C GLY A 204 -32.27 61.39 -30.56
N ASN A 205 -31.74 60.61 -31.50
CA ASN A 205 -32.19 60.56 -32.89
C ASN A 205 -32.66 59.15 -33.26
N MET A 206 -33.65 59.05 -34.13
CA MET A 206 -34.11 57.80 -34.72
C MET A 206 -33.96 57.88 -36.23
N TYR A 207 -33.30 56.89 -36.81
CA TYR A 207 -33.12 56.70 -38.24
C TYR A 207 -33.83 55.41 -38.66
N ILE A 208 -34.59 55.43 -39.75
CA ILE A 208 -35.11 54.22 -40.40
C ILE A 208 -34.51 54.17 -41.79
N VAL A 209 -33.74 53.13 -42.08
CA VAL A 209 -33.05 52.91 -43.35
C VAL A 209 -33.71 51.75 -44.08
N GLU A 210 -34.06 51.92 -45.34
CA GLU A 210 -34.62 50.84 -46.15
C GLU A 210 -33.50 49.96 -46.69
N LEU A 211 -33.53 48.66 -46.39
CA LEU A 211 -32.40 47.75 -46.63
C LEU A 211 -32.17 47.43 -48.12
N GLU A 212 -33.21 47.49 -48.96
CA GLU A 212 -33.09 47.23 -50.40
C GLU A 212 -32.47 48.40 -51.17
N SER A 213 -32.84 49.63 -50.79
CA SER A 213 -32.49 50.85 -51.53
C SER A 213 -31.31 51.60 -50.89
N GLY A 214 -31.04 51.36 -49.60
CA GLY A 214 -30.01 52.04 -48.81
C GLY A 214 -30.36 53.50 -48.49
N PHE A 215 -31.57 53.97 -48.83
CA PHE A 215 -32.01 55.33 -48.55
C PHE A 215 -32.53 55.46 -47.11
N LEU A 216 -32.23 56.61 -46.50
CA LEU A 216 -32.79 57.02 -45.22
C LEU A 216 -34.26 57.41 -45.42
N LYS A 217 -35.17 56.60 -44.88
CA LYS A 217 -36.62 56.77 -44.99
C LYS A 217 -37.17 57.78 -44.00
N LEU A 218 -36.59 57.81 -42.80
CA LEU A 218 -37.03 58.68 -41.72
C LEU A 218 -35.87 59.07 -40.82
N GLU A 219 -35.78 60.36 -40.50
CA GLU A 219 -34.93 60.91 -39.44
C GLU A 219 -35.82 61.70 -38.48
N MET A 220 -35.78 61.36 -37.20
CA MET A 220 -36.55 62.02 -36.15
C MET A 220 -35.65 62.34 -34.97
N GLN A 221 -35.73 63.57 -34.46
CA GLN A 221 -35.09 63.97 -33.20
C GLN A 221 -36.14 63.98 -32.10
N PHE A 222 -35.79 63.44 -30.93
CA PHE A 222 -36.67 63.44 -29.76
C PHE A 222 -35.91 63.94 -28.53
N LYS A 223 -36.62 64.73 -27.71
CA LYS A 223 -36.09 65.20 -26.42
C LYS A 223 -36.23 64.13 -25.34
N GLU A 224 -37.34 63.41 -25.35
CA GLU A 224 -37.62 62.29 -24.45
C GLU A 224 -38.43 61.23 -25.20
N MET A 225 -38.00 59.97 -25.15
CA MET A 225 -38.70 58.83 -25.74
C MET A 225 -38.67 57.64 -24.77
N LYS A 226 -39.84 57.06 -24.48
CA LYS A 226 -39.94 55.83 -23.68
C LYS A 226 -39.51 54.65 -24.54
N LEU A 227 -38.60 53.81 -24.03
CA LEU A 227 -38.18 52.60 -24.72
C LEU A 227 -39.19 51.48 -24.46
N ASP A 228 -39.83 51.01 -25.52
CA ASP A 228 -40.76 49.88 -25.50
C ASP A 228 -40.02 48.60 -25.94
N VAL A 229 -39.44 47.90 -24.96
CA VAL A 229 -38.82 46.58 -25.15
C VAL A 229 -39.68 45.57 -24.40
N ALA A 230 -39.97 44.42 -25.00
CA ALA A 230 -40.90 43.42 -24.49
C ALA A 230 -40.51 42.79 -23.11
N GLY A 231 -39.37 43.17 -22.52
CA GLY A 231 -38.93 42.78 -21.18
C GLY A 231 -38.06 43.85 -20.50
N GLU A 232 -37.87 43.74 -19.17
CA GLU A 232 -36.93 44.60 -18.44
C GLU A 232 -35.51 44.39 -19.01
N ILE A 233 -34.93 45.46 -19.58
CA ILE A 233 -33.57 45.46 -20.14
C ILE A 233 -32.56 44.80 -19.18
N GLU A 234 -32.72 44.97 -17.86
CA GLU A 234 -31.88 44.34 -16.84
C GLU A 234 -31.97 42.80 -16.84
N GLN A 235 -33.15 42.22 -16.98
CA GLN A 235 -33.34 40.77 -17.05
C GLN A 235 -32.79 40.19 -18.37
N MET A 236 -32.93 40.94 -19.47
CA MET A 236 -32.41 40.56 -20.78
C MET A 236 -30.89 40.65 -20.83
N LEU A 237 -30.28 41.67 -20.21
CA LEU A 237 -28.84 41.80 -20.03
C LEU A 237 -28.26 40.66 -19.17
N LYS A 238 -28.95 40.25 -18.10
CA LYS A 238 -28.58 39.09 -17.26
C LYS A 238 -28.63 37.75 -18.00
N THR A 239 -29.47 37.64 -19.03
CA THR A 239 -29.73 36.40 -19.78
C THR A 239 -29.02 36.37 -21.14
N SER A 240 -28.29 37.45 -21.49
CA SER A 240 -27.57 37.59 -22.75
C SER A 240 -26.44 36.56 -22.88
N LYS A 241 -26.31 35.94 -24.06
CA LYS A 241 -25.23 34.98 -24.36
C LYS A 241 -23.90 35.70 -24.45
N THR A 242 -22.90 35.25 -23.69
CA THR A 242 -21.52 35.70 -23.89
C THR A 242 -20.92 35.07 -25.15
N VAL A 243 -19.78 35.60 -25.63
CA VAL A 243 -19.07 35.07 -26.81
C VAL A 243 -18.76 33.56 -26.70
N ARG A 244 -18.54 33.06 -25.47
CA ARG A 244 -18.29 31.63 -25.19
C ARG A 244 -19.55 30.76 -25.21
N ASP A 245 -20.72 31.35 -25.07
CA ASP A 245 -22.03 30.68 -25.05
C ASP A 245 -22.65 30.56 -26.45
N LYS A 246 -22.05 31.22 -27.44
CA LYS A 246 -22.51 31.22 -28.83
C LYS A 246 -21.95 30.05 -29.63
N THR A 247 -22.73 29.48 -30.54
CA THR A 247 -22.25 28.47 -31.49
C THR A 247 -21.35 29.11 -32.55
N SER A 248 -20.56 28.33 -33.31
CA SER A 248 -19.71 28.92 -34.35
C SER A 248 -20.52 29.60 -35.46
N LYS A 249 -21.77 29.18 -35.66
CA LYS A 249 -22.71 29.84 -36.58
C LYS A 249 -23.12 31.22 -36.05
N GLU A 250 -23.59 31.28 -34.81
CA GLU A 250 -23.98 32.55 -34.14
C GLU A 250 -22.79 33.52 -34.05
N LEU A 251 -21.57 33.02 -33.82
CA LEU A 251 -20.35 33.84 -33.80
C LEU A 251 -20.01 34.44 -35.16
N ARG A 252 -20.20 33.68 -36.25
CA ARG A 252 -19.97 34.18 -37.62
C ARG A 252 -20.99 35.23 -38.01
N GLU A 253 -22.26 35.02 -37.67
CA GLU A 253 -23.33 35.99 -37.92
C GLU A 253 -23.05 37.29 -37.18
N GLN A 254 -22.72 37.23 -35.88
CA GLN A 254 -22.35 38.41 -35.10
C GLN A 254 -21.09 39.11 -35.62
N LEU A 255 -20.08 38.35 -36.06
CA LEU A 255 -18.87 38.90 -36.65
C LEU A 255 -19.15 39.68 -37.94
N MET A 256 -20.07 39.20 -38.78
CA MET A 256 -20.50 39.92 -39.99
C MET A 256 -21.20 41.22 -39.64
N THR A 257 -22.07 41.22 -38.62
CA THR A 257 -22.75 42.43 -38.13
C THR A 257 -21.75 43.44 -37.54
N TYR A 258 -20.82 43.00 -36.69
CA TYR A 258 -19.82 43.88 -36.09
C TYR A 258 -18.90 44.51 -37.14
N LYS A 259 -18.56 43.75 -38.18
CA LYS A 259 -17.77 44.25 -39.31
C LYS A 259 -18.53 45.33 -40.10
N LYS A 260 -19.85 45.19 -40.27
CA LYS A 260 -20.71 46.23 -40.90
C LYS A 260 -20.79 47.50 -40.04
N LEU A 261 -20.82 47.34 -38.72
CA LEU A 261 -20.93 48.45 -37.75
C LEU A 261 -19.58 49.12 -37.42
N GLY A 262 -18.46 48.64 -37.97
CA GLY A 262 -17.13 49.17 -37.65
C GLY A 262 -16.66 48.89 -36.21
N ILE A 263 -17.29 47.93 -35.53
CA ILE A 263 -16.95 47.53 -34.15
C ILE A 263 -15.78 46.53 -34.19
N ASN A 264 -14.88 46.61 -33.21
CA ASN A 264 -13.73 45.72 -33.12
C ASN A 264 -14.16 44.23 -33.09
N THR A 265 -13.76 43.47 -34.11
CA THR A 265 -14.10 42.04 -34.26
C THR A 265 -13.06 41.09 -33.66
N SER A 266 -11.94 41.58 -33.16
CA SER A 266 -10.79 40.75 -32.77
C SER A 266 -11.14 39.66 -31.76
N ASN A 267 -11.93 39.99 -30.73
CA ASN A 267 -12.37 38.99 -29.74
C ASN A 267 -13.23 37.86 -30.33
N LEU A 268 -14.12 38.19 -31.29
CA LEU A 268 -14.96 37.22 -31.98
C LEU A 268 -14.12 36.30 -32.89
N VAL A 269 -13.15 36.88 -33.60
CA VAL A 269 -12.22 36.12 -34.46
C VAL A 269 -11.39 35.16 -33.62
N VAL A 270 -10.80 35.63 -32.52
CA VAL A 270 -10.01 34.77 -31.61
C VAL A 270 -10.84 33.61 -31.10
N GLU A 271 -12.05 33.86 -30.59
CA GLU A 271 -12.87 32.79 -30.01
C GLU A 271 -13.29 31.73 -31.04
N LEU A 272 -13.63 32.16 -32.26
CA LEU A 272 -13.95 31.26 -33.36
C LEU A 272 -12.73 30.40 -33.75
N GLN A 273 -11.56 31.03 -33.93
CA GLN A 273 -10.33 30.32 -34.30
C GLN A 273 -9.85 29.40 -33.18
N GLN A 274 -10.03 29.79 -31.91
CA GLN A 274 -9.57 29.01 -30.75
C GLN A 274 -10.24 27.64 -30.69
N ARG A 275 -11.50 27.54 -31.11
CA ARG A 275 -12.23 26.27 -31.17
C ARG A 275 -11.56 25.29 -32.14
N TYR A 276 -11.21 25.77 -33.33
CA TYR A 276 -10.50 24.97 -34.33
C TYR A 276 -9.08 24.63 -33.88
N ALA A 277 -8.36 25.60 -33.32
CA ALA A 277 -7.00 25.40 -32.84
C ALA A 277 -6.93 24.38 -31.69
N ASN A 278 -7.86 24.43 -30.72
CA ASN A 278 -7.92 23.48 -29.61
C ASN A 278 -8.29 22.05 -30.07
N ALA A 279 -9.15 21.92 -31.08
CA ALA A 279 -9.47 20.63 -31.68
C ALA A 279 -8.25 19.99 -32.36
N VAL A 280 -7.43 20.80 -33.04
CA VAL A 280 -6.14 20.38 -33.63
C VAL A 280 -5.08 20.14 -32.54
N GLY A 281 -5.21 20.76 -31.37
CA GLY A 281 -4.28 20.68 -30.26
C GLY A 281 -3.97 19.26 -29.80
N ALA A 282 -4.95 18.35 -29.79
CA ALA A 282 -4.72 16.95 -29.44
C ALA A 282 -3.69 16.28 -30.37
N PHE A 283 -3.71 16.61 -31.67
CA PHE A 283 -2.75 16.10 -32.64
C PHE A 283 -1.36 16.71 -32.44
N VAL A 284 -1.28 18.02 -32.22
CA VAL A 284 -0.02 18.72 -31.92
C VAL A 284 0.65 18.15 -30.67
N ILE A 285 -0.14 17.86 -29.63
CA ILE A 285 0.33 17.27 -28.39
C ILE A 285 0.90 15.85 -28.58
N VAL A 286 0.36 15.05 -29.50
CA VAL A 286 0.97 13.76 -29.86
C VAL A 286 2.33 13.94 -30.52
N LEU A 287 2.45 14.92 -31.43
CA LEU A 287 3.68 15.18 -32.16
C LEU A 287 4.83 15.61 -31.26
N ILE A 288 4.56 16.31 -30.16
CA ILE A 288 5.59 16.65 -29.17
C ILE A 288 5.74 15.58 -28.09
N GLY A 289 4.63 15.11 -27.52
CA GLY A 289 4.62 14.27 -26.33
C GLY A 289 5.30 12.93 -26.53
N LEU A 290 5.08 12.30 -27.69
CA LEU A 290 5.63 10.98 -27.94
C LEU A 290 7.14 10.99 -28.25
N PRO A 291 7.66 11.86 -29.14
CA PRO A 291 9.11 12.03 -29.28
C PRO A 291 9.80 12.38 -27.97
N VAL A 292 9.24 13.32 -27.20
CA VAL A 292 9.76 13.66 -25.86
C VAL A 292 9.79 12.42 -24.97
N SER A 293 8.69 11.67 -24.88
CA SER A 293 8.63 10.47 -24.04
C SER A 293 9.62 9.38 -24.46
N LEU A 294 9.85 9.22 -25.77
CA LEU A 294 10.81 8.25 -26.31
C LEU A 294 12.26 8.70 -26.11
N LEU A 295 12.54 10.01 -26.23
CA LEU A 295 13.87 10.58 -26.05
C LEU A 295 14.35 10.51 -24.59
N PHE A 296 13.47 10.84 -23.64
CA PHE A 296 13.83 10.83 -22.21
C PHE A 296 13.75 9.44 -21.58
N GLY A 297 12.96 8.51 -22.16
CA GLY A 297 12.90 7.13 -21.70
C GLY A 297 12.43 6.99 -20.25
N PHE A 298 11.38 7.71 -19.87
CA PHE A 298 10.91 7.76 -18.48
C PHE A 298 10.50 6.38 -17.95
N LYS A 299 11.33 5.76 -17.12
CA LYS A 299 11.00 4.51 -16.41
C LYS A 299 10.04 4.73 -15.24
N SER A 300 10.14 5.87 -14.55
CA SER A 300 9.20 6.19 -13.47
C SER A 300 7.92 6.80 -14.01
N ARG A 301 6.76 6.24 -13.61
CA ARG A 301 5.44 6.79 -13.96
C ARG A 301 5.27 8.22 -13.43
N SER A 302 5.85 8.55 -12.27
CA SER A 302 5.77 9.88 -11.66
C SER A 302 6.45 10.97 -12.50
N TRP A 303 7.59 10.67 -13.12
CA TRP A 303 8.24 11.59 -14.05
C TRP A 303 7.37 11.88 -15.27
N GLY A 304 6.65 10.87 -15.76
CA GLY A 304 5.64 11.05 -16.81
C GLY A 304 4.55 12.05 -16.43
N VAL A 305 4.07 12.01 -15.18
CA VAL A 305 3.05 12.96 -14.67
C VAL A 305 3.60 14.39 -14.60
N ILE A 306 4.80 14.58 -14.05
CA ILE A 306 5.41 15.92 -13.90
C ILE A 306 5.66 16.55 -15.28
N THR A 307 6.25 15.79 -16.21
CA THR A 307 6.53 16.29 -17.56
C THR A 307 5.24 16.59 -18.33
N THR A 308 4.19 15.78 -18.13
CA THR A 308 2.84 16.06 -18.66
C THR A 308 2.38 17.44 -18.20
N PHE A 309 2.38 17.68 -16.88
CA PHE A 309 1.96 18.95 -16.31
C PHE A 309 2.74 20.14 -16.87
N VAL A 310 4.08 20.06 -16.92
CA VAL A 310 4.93 21.14 -17.45
C VAL A 310 4.61 21.46 -18.90
N ILE A 311 4.54 20.45 -19.78
CA ILE A 311 4.26 20.66 -21.21
C ILE A 311 2.87 21.25 -21.41
N ILE A 312 1.88 20.81 -20.63
CA ILE A 312 0.52 21.33 -20.70
C ILE A 312 0.43 22.76 -20.24
N VAL A 313 1.09 23.11 -19.13
CA VAL A 313 1.14 24.50 -18.65
C VAL A 313 1.79 25.40 -19.70
N LEU A 314 2.87 24.96 -20.35
CA LEU A 314 3.50 25.72 -21.43
C LEU A 314 2.59 25.85 -22.66
N TYR A 315 1.96 24.76 -23.10
CA TYR A 315 1.08 24.77 -24.28
C TYR A 315 -0.20 25.59 -24.04
N GLN A 316 -0.95 25.29 -22.98
CA GLN A 316 -2.19 26.01 -22.65
C GLN A 316 -1.93 27.44 -22.18
N GLY A 317 -0.85 27.67 -21.41
CA GLY A 317 -0.46 28.98 -20.93
C GLY A 317 -0.05 29.93 -22.06
N SER A 318 0.77 29.45 -23.00
CA SER A 318 1.11 30.24 -24.20
C SER A 318 -0.11 30.52 -25.08
N GLY A 319 -1.02 29.53 -25.24
CA GLY A 319 -2.28 29.72 -25.93
C GLY A 319 -3.18 30.77 -25.29
N ALA A 320 -3.34 30.74 -23.96
CA ALA A 320 -4.12 31.73 -23.22
C ALA A 320 -3.52 33.13 -23.32
N TRP A 321 -2.20 33.25 -23.17
CA TRP A 321 -1.50 34.54 -23.22
C TRP A 321 -1.56 35.19 -24.60
N LEU A 322 -1.22 34.43 -25.66
CA LEU A 322 -1.26 34.94 -27.03
C LEU A 322 -2.69 35.26 -27.49
N SER A 323 -3.67 34.41 -27.14
CA SER A 323 -5.07 34.71 -27.41
C SER A 323 -5.55 35.97 -26.71
N GLY A 324 -5.06 36.26 -25.50
CA GLY A 324 -5.31 37.53 -24.83
C GLY A 324 -4.80 38.73 -25.63
N LEU A 325 -3.56 38.67 -26.13
CA LEU A 325 -3.00 39.72 -26.99
C LEU A 325 -3.78 39.89 -28.31
N GLY A 326 -4.24 38.78 -28.89
CA GLY A 326 -5.12 38.80 -30.07
C GLY A 326 -6.49 39.43 -29.79
N LYS A 327 -7.08 39.18 -28.61
CA LYS A 327 -8.38 39.78 -28.21
C LYS A 327 -8.29 41.30 -28.05
N GLU A 328 -7.18 41.78 -27.52
CA GLU A 328 -6.89 43.22 -27.38
C GLU A 328 -6.42 43.88 -28.70
N GLY A 329 -6.31 43.11 -29.79
CA GLY A 329 -5.88 43.62 -31.10
C GLY A 329 -4.39 43.97 -31.20
N MET A 330 -3.56 43.57 -30.24
CA MET A 330 -2.11 43.77 -30.25
C MET A 330 -1.38 42.85 -31.24
N MET A 331 -2.04 41.77 -31.65
CA MET A 331 -1.52 40.78 -32.60
C MET A 331 -2.65 40.37 -33.53
N ASP A 332 -2.31 39.94 -34.76
CA ASP A 332 -3.31 39.38 -35.67
C ASP A 332 -4.13 38.28 -34.97
N PRO A 333 -5.47 38.43 -34.87
CA PRO A 333 -6.33 37.52 -34.10
C PRO A 333 -6.25 36.06 -34.54
N VAL A 334 -5.99 35.79 -35.82
CA VAL A 334 -5.86 34.43 -36.33
C VAL A 334 -4.49 33.87 -35.96
N LEU A 335 -3.42 34.62 -36.22
CA LEU A 335 -2.06 34.19 -35.90
C LEU A 335 -1.86 33.97 -34.40
N ALA A 336 -2.42 34.84 -33.56
CA ALA A 336 -2.33 34.74 -32.10
C ALA A 336 -2.79 33.37 -31.56
N VAL A 337 -3.86 32.83 -32.13
CA VAL A 337 -4.45 31.55 -31.75
C VAL A 337 -3.67 30.36 -32.31
N TRP A 338 -3.21 30.46 -33.56
CA TRP A 338 -2.56 29.35 -34.25
C TRP A 338 -1.06 29.24 -33.96
N LEU A 339 -0.42 30.31 -33.49
CA LEU A 339 1.02 30.35 -33.23
C LEU A 339 1.50 29.27 -32.23
N PRO A 340 0.86 29.03 -31.06
CA PRO A 340 1.25 27.92 -30.19
C PRO A 340 1.23 26.57 -30.91
N ASN A 341 0.19 26.30 -31.69
CA ASN A 341 0.08 25.05 -32.44
C ASN A 341 1.21 24.91 -33.47
N ILE A 342 1.55 25.97 -34.20
CA ILE A 342 2.61 25.98 -35.20
C ILE A 342 3.98 25.74 -34.54
N VAL A 343 4.26 26.42 -33.42
CA VAL A 343 5.54 26.29 -32.70
C VAL A 343 5.68 24.89 -32.10
N PHE A 344 4.66 24.39 -31.41
CA PHE A 344 4.73 23.07 -30.78
C PHE A 344 4.72 21.93 -31.82
N ALA A 345 3.99 22.09 -32.93
CA ALA A 345 3.98 21.11 -34.02
C ALA A 345 5.32 21.06 -34.75
N SER A 346 5.92 22.22 -35.05
CA SER A 346 7.23 22.27 -35.69
C SER A 346 8.32 21.67 -34.79
N MET A 347 8.32 22.01 -33.50
CA MET A 347 9.23 21.42 -32.52
C MET A 347 9.03 19.90 -32.40
N GLY A 348 7.78 19.44 -32.28
CA GLY A 348 7.45 18.01 -32.24
C GLY A 348 7.90 17.27 -33.49
N LEU A 349 7.73 17.85 -34.68
CA LEU A 349 8.16 17.27 -35.94
C LEU A 349 9.68 17.17 -36.05
N VAL A 350 10.41 18.22 -35.64
CA VAL A 350 11.88 18.20 -35.56
C VAL A 350 12.34 17.11 -34.59
N MET A 351 11.73 17.03 -33.39
CA MET A 351 12.07 15.99 -32.41
C MET A 351 11.76 14.59 -32.95
N TYR A 352 10.62 14.38 -33.60
CA TYR A 352 10.24 13.12 -34.22
C TYR A 352 11.26 12.66 -35.27
N ILE A 353 11.77 13.57 -36.12
CA ILE A 353 12.83 13.24 -37.09
C ILE A 353 14.09 12.78 -36.35
N LEU A 354 14.45 13.47 -35.26
CA LEU A 354 15.68 13.25 -34.51
C LEU A 354 15.68 12.03 -33.58
N VAL A 355 14.52 11.47 -33.19
CA VAL A 355 14.39 10.37 -32.18
C VAL A 355 15.34 9.18 -32.39
N ASP A 356 15.59 8.77 -33.63
CA ASP A 356 16.46 7.62 -33.95
C ASP A 356 17.89 8.04 -34.40
N THR A 357 18.28 9.31 -34.20
CA THR A 357 19.59 9.85 -34.61
C THR A 357 20.52 10.05 -33.40
N PRO A 358 21.86 9.98 -33.57
CA PRO A 358 22.80 10.22 -32.46
C PRO A 358 22.71 11.66 -31.89
N VAL A 359 22.15 12.60 -32.64
CA VAL A 359 21.89 13.98 -32.18
C VAL A 359 20.88 14.02 -31.03
N ALA A 360 19.95 13.06 -30.97
CA ALA A 360 19.02 12.88 -29.87
C ALA A 360 19.72 12.82 -28.50
N PHE A 361 20.90 12.20 -28.42
CA PHE A 361 21.64 12.05 -27.18
C PHE A 361 22.14 13.40 -26.65
N ARG A 362 22.68 14.25 -27.52
CA ARG A 362 23.12 15.61 -27.14
C ARG A 362 21.94 16.50 -26.74
N ILE A 363 20.82 16.39 -27.46
CA ILE A 363 19.60 17.14 -27.13
C ILE A 363 19.02 16.68 -25.79
N ARG A 364 19.00 15.37 -25.52
CA ARG A 364 18.60 14.84 -24.23
C ARG A 364 19.47 15.40 -23.11
N GLU A 365 20.80 15.40 -23.28
CA GLU A 365 21.73 15.96 -22.30
C GLU A 365 21.49 17.47 -22.08
N PHE A 366 21.38 18.24 -23.17
CA PHE A 366 21.07 19.67 -23.13
C PHE A 366 19.74 19.95 -22.43
N LEU A 367 18.66 19.25 -22.79
CA LEU A 367 17.35 19.44 -22.18
C LEU A 367 17.29 18.96 -20.73
N THR A 368 18.05 17.92 -20.36
CA THR A 368 18.13 17.48 -18.96
C THR A 368 18.85 18.52 -18.12
N ARG A 369 19.94 19.11 -18.63
CA ARG A 369 20.62 20.25 -18.00
C ARG A 369 19.72 21.49 -17.96
N LEU A 370 19.02 21.80 -19.06
CA LEU A 370 18.05 22.90 -19.14
C LEU A 370 16.90 22.71 -18.17
N PHE A 371 16.40 21.48 -17.98
CA PHE A 371 15.33 21.17 -17.02
C PHE A 371 15.82 21.34 -15.58
N VAL A 372 17.04 20.90 -15.25
CA VAL A 372 17.67 21.18 -13.95
C VAL A 372 17.81 22.68 -13.75
N ILE A 373 18.26 23.41 -14.78
CA ILE A 373 18.35 24.88 -14.75
C ILE A 373 16.96 25.52 -14.65
N LEU A 374 15.91 25.01 -15.30
CA LEU A 374 14.55 25.55 -15.26
C LEU A 374 13.85 25.24 -13.95
N VAL A 375 14.11 24.09 -13.33
CA VAL A 375 13.66 23.79 -11.97
C VAL A 375 14.39 24.71 -10.99
N PHE A 376 15.70 24.90 -11.16
CA PHE A 376 16.47 25.89 -10.39
C PHE A 376 15.94 27.31 -10.61
N VAL A 377 15.62 27.70 -11.85
CA VAL A 377 15.06 29.00 -12.24
C VAL A 377 13.58 29.13 -11.85
N ALA A 378 12.79 28.07 -11.73
CA ALA A 378 11.41 28.13 -11.26
C ALA A 378 11.34 28.20 -9.73
N ILE A 379 12.27 27.53 -9.04
CA ILE A 379 12.53 27.72 -7.61
C ILE A 379 13.04 29.13 -7.34
N LEU A 380 13.83 29.71 -8.26
CA LEU A 380 14.34 31.09 -8.17
C LEU A 380 13.42 32.16 -8.80
N GLY A 381 12.44 31.78 -9.62
CA GLY A 381 11.72 32.64 -10.57
C GLY A 381 10.24 32.86 -10.27
N GLY A 382 9.74 32.32 -9.16
CA GLY A 382 8.68 33.01 -8.44
C GLY A 382 9.24 34.37 -8.05
N GLN A 383 8.77 35.45 -8.67
CA GLN A 383 9.38 36.77 -8.53
C GLN A 383 9.53 37.17 -7.05
N THR A 384 10.76 37.07 -6.53
CA THR A 384 11.26 38.14 -5.69
C THR A 384 11.54 39.28 -6.65
N VAL A 385 10.74 40.34 -6.53
CA VAL A 385 11.18 41.67 -6.91
C VAL A 385 12.58 41.82 -6.33
N VAL A 386 13.60 42.02 -7.17
CA VAL A 386 14.91 42.48 -6.71
C VAL A 386 14.72 43.94 -6.29
N TYR A 387 14.04 44.13 -5.16
CA TYR A 387 14.51 45.10 -4.20
C TYR A 387 15.96 44.71 -3.95
N GLY A 388 16.90 45.66 -3.97
CA GLY A 388 18.22 45.37 -3.41
C GLY A 388 17.98 44.68 -2.07
N ARG A 389 18.50 43.45 -1.91
CA ARG A 389 18.19 42.59 -0.75
C ARG A 389 18.26 43.46 0.49
N SER A 390 17.11 43.71 1.13
CA SER A 390 17.06 44.61 2.27
C SER A 390 17.75 43.90 3.42
N VAL A 391 19.02 44.21 3.64
CA VAL A 391 19.76 43.78 4.82
C VAL A 391 19.21 44.61 5.97
N ASN A 392 18.30 44.01 6.75
CA ASN A 392 17.72 44.67 7.90
C ASN A 392 18.69 44.55 9.06
N VAL A 393 19.23 45.70 9.48
CA VAL A 393 20.19 45.81 10.56
C VAL A 393 19.54 46.53 11.75
N THR A 394 19.63 45.90 12.91
CA THR A 394 19.30 46.49 14.21
C THR A 394 20.54 46.44 15.09
N ALA A 395 20.96 47.58 15.61
CA ALA A 395 22.09 47.72 16.52
C ALA A 395 21.85 48.92 17.44
N ASN A 396 22.48 48.94 18.60
CA ASN A 396 22.40 50.08 19.52
C ASN A 396 23.16 51.31 18.98
N GLU A 397 24.26 51.07 18.27
CA GLU A 397 25.11 52.12 17.68
C GLU A 397 25.58 51.69 16.28
N ILE A 398 25.57 52.64 15.34
CA ILE A 398 25.99 52.46 13.94
C ILE A 398 26.98 53.57 13.59
N LEU A 399 28.21 53.20 13.24
CA LEU A 399 29.29 54.11 12.88
C LEU A 399 29.64 53.92 11.40
N LEU A 400 29.25 54.89 10.57
CA LEU A 400 29.48 54.88 9.12
C LEU A 400 30.84 55.52 8.79
N LYS A 401 31.73 54.75 8.14
CA LYS A 401 32.95 55.20 7.47
C LYS A 401 32.76 55.03 5.96
N GLU A 402 33.49 55.79 5.14
CA GLU A 402 33.27 55.95 3.68
C GLU A 402 32.79 54.68 2.95
N ASN A 403 33.41 53.51 3.18
CA ASN A 403 33.01 52.22 2.60
C ASN A 403 32.71 51.11 3.63
N GLN A 404 32.51 51.43 4.91
CA GLN A 404 32.26 50.44 5.97
C GLN A 404 31.26 50.96 7.01
N ALA A 405 30.27 50.14 7.36
CA ALA A 405 29.38 50.37 8.50
C ALA A 405 29.79 49.46 9.65
N VAL A 406 30.26 50.03 10.76
CA VAL A 406 30.56 49.30 12.00
C VAL A 406 29.33 49.37 12.91
N LEU A 407 28.87 48.21 13.36
CA LEU A 407 27.65 48.00 14.13
C LEU A 407 28.05 47.48 15.51
N SER A 408 27.53 48.10 16.58
CA SER A 408 27.86 47.69 17.95
C SER A 408 26.64 47.71 18.89
N GLY A 409 26.61 46.74 19.80
CA GLY A 409 25.57 46.57 20.82
C GLY A 409 24.33 45.84 20.30
N SER A 410 24.18 44.57 20.70
CA SER A 410 23.07 43.68 20.34
C SER A 410 22.72 43.72 18.85
N VAL A 411 23.76 43.59 18.01
CA VAL A 411 23.64 43.67 16.55
C VAL A 411 22.89 42.44 16.05
N LYS A 412 21.79 42.69 15.34
CA LYS A 412 21.01 41.68 14.65
C LYS A 412 20.85 42.09 13.19
N ILE A 413 21.39 41.26 12.31
CA ILE A 413 21.37 41.44 10.86
C ILE A 413 20.53 40.31 10.27
N THR A 414 19.55 40.66 9.44
CA THR A 414 18.67 39.69 8.78
C THR A 414 18.59 39.98 7.29
N TRP A 415 18.79 38.94 6.48
CA TRP A 415 18.64 39.01 5.02
C TRP A 415 18.12 37.66 4.50
N ASP A 416 17.14 37.69 3.60
CA ASP A 416 16.46 36.50 3.08
C ASP A 416 16.00 35.54 4.20
N LYS A 417 16.65 34.37 4.32
CA LYS A 417 16.43 33.36 5.37
C LYS A 417 17.54 33.27 6.42
N TYR A 418 18.53 34.17 6.34
CA TYR A 418 19.67 34.22 7.22
C TYR A 418 19.46 35.24 8.34
N ARG A 419 19.84 34.85 9.56
CA ARG A 419 19.82 35.72 10.75
C ARG A 419 21.16 35.63 11.45
N LEU A 420 21.82 36.77 11.63
CA LEU A 420 23.10 36.89 12.33
C LEU A 420 22.92 37.78 13.55
N GLU A 421 23.24 37.27 14.74
CA GLU A 421 23.19 38.02 16.01
C GLU A 421 24.59 38.05 16.62
N THR A 422 25.10 39.21 17.01
CA THR A 422 26.46 39.38 17.55
C THR A 422 26.56 40.68 18.35
N ASP A 423 27.63 40.85 19.12
CA ASP A 423 27.90 42.09 19.84
C ASP A 423 28.50 43.17 18.92
N VAL A 424 29.28 42.77 17.90
CA VAL A 424 29.95 43.67 16.95
C VAL A 424 29.96 43.06 15.54
N ALA A 425 29.55 43.83 14.54
CA ALA A 425 29.66 43.45 13.13
C ALA A 425 30.15 44.61 12.26
N THR A 426 30.87 44.29 11.18
CA THR A 426 31.30 45.24 10.15
C THR A 426 30.69 44.85 8.82
N ALA A 427 29.96 45.77 8.19
CA ALA A 427 29.43 45.61 6.84
C ALA A 427 30.24 46.47 5.86
N THR A 428 30.92 45.84 4.91
CA THR A 428 31.64 46.54 3.84
C THR A 428 30.67 46.87 2.72
N LEU A 429 30.63 48.15 2.34
CA LEU A 429 29.75 48.71 1.32
C LEU A 429 30.53 48.96 0.02
N LEU A 430 29.94 48.60 -1.12
CA LEU A 430 30.45 48.90 -2.46
C LEU A 430 29.29 49.45 -3.30
N ASP A 431 29.42 50.69 -3.80
CA ASP A 431 28.37 51.41 -4.54
C ASP A 431 26.99 51.42 -3.84
N GLY A 432 26.99 51.57 -2.51
CA GLY A 432 25.76 51.59 -1.69
C GLY A 432 25.13 50.21 -1.43
N LYS A 433 25.81 49.11 -1.79
CA LYS A 433 25.38 47.73 -1.52
C LYS A 433 26.31 47.02 -0.53
N VAL A 434 25.75 46.17 0.34
CA VAL A 434 26.54 45.36 1.27
C VAL A 434 27.23 44.23 0.49
N LYS A 435 28.57 44.27 0.42
CA LYS A 435 29.38 43.25 -0.24
C LYS A 435 29.77 42.10 0.69
N LEU A 436 30.18 42.45 1.91
CA LEU A 436 30.71 41.52 2.90
C LEU A 436 30.21 41.93 4.28
N ILE A 437 29.73 40.97 5.05
CA ILE A 437 29.45 41.16 6.49
C ILE A 437 30.43 40.30 7.26
N GLU A 438 31.08 40.90 8.26
CA GLU A 438 31.97 40.24 9.21
C GLU A 438 31.45 40.46 10.62
N ALA A 439 31.06 39.41 11.31
CA ALA A 439 30.66 39.45 12.71
C ALA A 439 31.72 38.80 13.58
N SER A 440 32.05 39.45 14.69
CA SER A 440 33.06 38.99 15.64
C SER A 440 32.55 39.10 17.07
N GLY A 441 32.67 38.01 17.84
CA GLY A 441 32.17 37.93 19.22
C GLY A 441 30.81 37.26 19.30
N ASN A 442 30.78 36.04 19.87
CA ASN A 442 29.59 35.21 20.12
C ASN A 442 28.49 35.32 19.04
N ALA A 443 28.89 35.17 17.78
CA ALA A 443 28.01 35.32 16.63
C ALA A 443 27.10 34.10 16.48
N VAL A 444 25.79 34.32 16.52
CA VAL A 444 24.77 33.30 16.25
C VAL A 444 24.27 33.49 14.82
N PHE A 445 24.71 32.63 13.91
CA PHE A 445 24.28 32.60 12.53
C PHE A 445 23.22 31.50 12.34
N THR A 446 22.04 31.86 11.84
CA THR A 446 20.91 30.94 11.68
C THR A 446 20.49 30.90 10.22
N PHE A 447 20.27 29.70 9.71
CA PHE A 447 19.80 29.42 8.36
C PHE A 447 18.73 28.32 8.41
N ASP A 448 17.51 28.64 7.97
CA ASP A 448 16.34 27.75 8.12
C ASP A 448 16.18 27.27 9.58
N ASP A 449 16.23 25.96 9.84
CA ASP A 449 16.17 25.35 11.18
C ASP A 449 17.56 25.16 11.85
N GLN A 450 18.65 25.50 11.16
CA GLN A 450 20.02 25.27 11.62
C GLN A 450 20.61 26.51 12.29
N LYS A 451 21.24 26.29 13.45
CA LYS A 451 21.85 27.33 14.29
C LYS A 451 23.35 27.07 14.42
N TYR A 452 24.16 28.01 13.95
CA TYR A 452 25.61 28.04 14.10
C TYR A 452 25.98 29.06 15.17
N ILE A 453 26.69 28.62 16.21
CA ILE A 453 27.25 29.50 17.24
C ILE A 453 28.75 29.57 16.98
N ALA A 454 29.27 30.74 16.61
CA ALA A 454 30.63 30.93 16.12
C ALA A 454 31.33 32.14 16.74
N LYS A 455 32.67 32.12 16.75
CA LYS A 455 33.45 33.29 17.19
C LYS A 455 33.58 34.36 16.10
N TYR A 456 33.59 33.91 14.84
CA TYR A 456 33.65 34.79 13.68
C TYR A 456 32.78 34.20 12.56
N VAL A 457 32.00 35.05 11.93
CA VAL A 457 31.17 34.72 10.77
C VAL A 457 31.45 35.75 9.70
N SER A 458 31.85 35.32 8.51
CA SER A 458 31.82 36.19 7.34
C SER A 458 30.86 35.66 6.27
N TYR A 459 30.16 36.58 5.62
CA TYR A 459 29.23 36.26 4.54
C TYR A 459 29.47 37.19 3.37
N GLU A 460 29.89 36.62 2.25
CA GLU A 460 30.11 37.34 1.00
C GLU A 460 28.87 37.24 0.10
N PHE A 461 28.26 38.39 -0.21
CA PHE A 461 26.97 38.46 -0.90
C PHE A 461 27.06 38.12 -2.39
N GLU A 462 28.23 38.28 -3.02
CA GLU A 462 28.46 37.96 -4.44
C GLU A 462 28.61 36.45 -4.67
N THR A 463 29.31 35.75 -3.78
CA THR A 463 29.60 34.31 -3.91
C THR A 463 28.61 33.43 -3.15
N GLU A 464 27.74 34.03 -2.32
CA GLU A 464 26.84 33.36 -1.37
C GLU A 464 27.55 32.34 -0.46
N ARG A 465 28.83 32.61 -0.14
CA ARG A 465 29.67 31.73 0.68
C ARG A 465 29.69 32.21 2.14
N PRO A 466 29.04 31.49 3.07
CA PRO A 466 29.29 31.69 4.49
C PRO A 466 30.61 31.03 4.87
N LEU A 467 31.49 31.77 5.53
CA LEU A 467 32.65 31.24 6.22
C LEU A 467 32.40 31.38 7.72
N VAL A 468 32.32 30.26 8.41
CA VAL A 468 32.05 30.23 9.85
C VAL A 468 33.26 29.64 10.56
N LEU A 469 33.89 30.43 11.44
CA LEU A 469 35.09 30.02 12.16
C LEU A 469 34.78 29.73 13.63
N ASN A 470 35.33 28.61 14.12
CA ASN A 470 35.12 28.08 15.47
C ASN A 470 33.63 27.95 15.81
N ALA A 471 32.91 27.17 15.01
CA ALA A 471 31.46 27.02 15.10
C ALA A 471 31.02 25.72 15.76
N LYS A 472 29.93 25.79 16.52
CA LYS A 472 29.10 24.65 16.94
C LYS A 472 27.77 24.69 16.17
N THR A 473 27.41 23.60 15.48
CA THR A 473 26.12 23.43 14.78
C THR A 473 25.40 22.17 15.22
N VAL A 474 24.08 22.11 15.00
CA VAL A 474 23.20 20.99 15.38
C VAL A 474 22.40 20.53 14.17
N TYR A 475 22.60 19.27 13.75
CA TYR A 475 21.81 18.60 12.73
C TYR A 475 20.71 17.77 13.39
N LYS A 476 19.44 18.04 13.10
CA LYS A 476 18.29 17.24 13.61
C LYS A 476 17.87 16.23 12.55
N TYR A 477 17.88 14.96 12.90
CA TYR A 477 17.77 13.84 11.95
C TYR A 477 16.72 12.81 12.40
N ASP A 478 15.96 12.18 11.49
CA ASP A 478 14.97 11.13 11.77
C ASP A 478 15.49 9.70 11.51
N TYR A 479 15.95 8.99 12.56
CA TYR A 479 16.37 7.57 12.50
C TYR A 479 15.22 6.66 12.90
N GLN A 480 14.71 5.85 11.97
CA GLN A 480 13.67 4.84 12.25
C GLN A 480 12.45 5.41 13.01
N GLY A 481 12.07 6.67 12.74
CA GLY A 481 10.97 7.37 13.40
C GLY A 481 11.34 8.12 14.68
N ARG A 482 12.63 8.28 15.00
CA ARG A 482 13.14 9.05 16.15
C ARG A 482 14.00 10.24 15.70
N LYS A 483 13.68 11.44 16.20
CA LYS A 483 14.48 12.65 15.94
C LYS A 483 15.70 12.73 16.86
N VAL A 484 16.90 12.60 16.30
CA VAL A 484 18.20 12.65 17.00
C VAL A 484 18.97 13.93 16.61
N PRO A 485 19.47 14.73 17.58
CA PRO A 485 20.41 15.82 17.31
C PRO A 485 21.87 15.33 17.22
N ILE A 486 22.59 15.74 16.17
CA ILE A 486 24.03 15.53 16.00
C ILE A 486 24.72 16.89 16.09
N TYR A 487 25.59 17.06 17.08
CA TYR A 487 26.43 18.24 17.27
C TYR A 487 27.72 18.10 16.45
N ALA A 488 28.01 19.11 15.63
CA ALA A 488 29.27 19.20 14.91
C ALA A 488 30.02 20.46 15.33
N TYR A 489 31.27 20.29 15.73
CA TYR A 489 32.19 21.38 16.02
C TYR A 489 33.24 21.45 14.93
N SER A 490 33.59 22.65 14.49
CA SER A 490 34.64 22.82 13.49
C SER A 490 35.38 24.13 13.68
N ALA A 491 36.70 24.09 13.46
CA ALA A 491 37.52 25.28 13.36
C ALA A 491 37.12 26.14 12.15
N LYS A 492 36.70 25.50 11.05
CA LYS A 492 36.29 26.16 9.80
C LYS A 492 35.22 25.35 9.08
N ILE A 493 34.03 25.92 8.95
CA ILE A 493 32.93 25.39 8.16
C ILE A 493 32.85 26.16 6.84
N GLU A 494 32.98 25.44 5.74
CA GLU A 494 32.68 25.92 4.40
C GLU A 494 31.45 25.21 3.87
N TYR A 495 30.45 25.99 3.45
CA TYR A 495 29.25 25.47 2.82
C TYR A 495 29.33 25.68 1.31
N ASP A 496 29.25 24.60 0.54
CA ASP A 496 29.09 24.67 -0.91
C ASP A 496 27.63 24.39 -1.30
N LYS A 497 26.95 25.45 -1.71
CA LYS A 497 25.56 25.41 -2.17
C LYS A 497 25.38 24.56 -3.43
N ASN A 498 26.40 24.42 -4.29
CA ASN A 498 26.27 23.69 -5.54
C ASN A 498 26.20 22.17 -5.33
N THR A 499 26.84 21.68 -4.28
CA THR A 499 26.93 20.25 -3.94
C THR A 499 26.06 19.87 -2.75
N GLU A 500 25.40 20.84 -2.09
CA GLU A 500 24.66 20.65 -0.83
C GLU A 500 25.53 19.96 0.24
N THR A 501 26.81 20.31 0.27
CA THR A 501 27.80 19.73 1.19
C THR A 501 28.33 20.79 2.13
N SER A 502 28.29 20.48 3.43
CA SER A 502 29.08 21.20 4.43
C SER A 502 30.42 20.50 4.59
N GLU A 503 31.52 21.19 4.32
CA GLU A 503 32.86 20.74 4.66
C GLU A 503 33.29 21.37 5.99
N LEU A 504 33.57 20.51 6.96
CA LEU A 504 34.03 20.90 8.28
C LEU A 504 35.50 20.48 8.42
N LEU A 505 36.40 21.43 8.53
CA LEU A 505 37.84 21.18 8.69
C LEU A 505 38.24 21.21 10.17
N ASP A 506 39.21 20.36 10.52
CA ASP A 506 39.69 20.14 11.90
C ASP A 506 38.53 20.07 12.90
N SER A 507 37.64 19.14 12.62
CA SER A 507 36.30 19.11 13.19
C SER A 507 36.07 17.84 13.99
N TYR A 508 35.06 17.88 14.85
CA TYR A 508 34.57 16.68 15.49
C TYR A 508 33.05 16.65 15.54
N VAL A 509 32.49 15.44 15.50
CA VAL A 509 31.05 15.21 15.63
C VAL A 509 30.73 14.35 16.85
N THR A 510 29.58 14.62 17.47
CA THR A 510 29.08 13.91 18.65
C THR A 510 27.56 14.06 18.77
N THR A 511 26.86 13.11 19.37
CA THR A 511 25.44 13.29 19.77
C THR A 511 25.32 13.81 21.20
N CYS A 512 26.45 14.04 21.87
CA CYS A 512 26.53 14.59 23.21
C CYS A 512 26.43 16.12 23.20
N ASP A 513 25.52 16.68 23.99
CA ASP A 513 25.27 18.12 24.09
C ASP A 513 26.22 18.84 25.07
N PHE A 514 26.81 18.11 26.01
CA PHE A 514 27.83 18.57 26.97
C PHE A 514 29.00 19.29 26.30
N GLU A 515 29.59 20.23 27.05
CA GLU A 515 30.73 21.05 26.62
C GLU A 515 31.99 20.21 26.34
N GLU A 516 32.26 19.23 27.22
CA GLU A 516 33.20 18.14 26.96
C GLU A 516 32.42 16.86 26.65
N PRO A 517 32.28 16.48 25.38
CA PRO A 517 31.46 15.34 25.03
C PRO A 517 32.13 14.04 25.45
N HIS A 518 31.35 13.13 26.03
CA HIS A 518 31.84 11.81 26.46
C HIS A 518 32.48 11.00 25.32
N TYR A 519 32.10 11.30 24.08
CA TYR A 519 32.79 10.80 22.89
C TYR A 519 32.77 11.86 21.79
N LYS A 520 33.79 11.84 20.93
CA LYS A 520 33.86 12.69 19.74
C LYS A 520 34.57 11.94 18.63
N VAL A 521 34.04 12.01 17.41
CA VAL A 521 34.76 11.55 16.22
C VAL A 521 35.49 12.75 15.66
N VAL A 522 36.79 12.84 15.93
CA VAL A 522 37.66 13.91 15.43
C VAL A 522 38.14 13.54 14.05
N ALA A 523 38.08 14.44 13.08
CA ALA A 523 38.56 14.16 11.74
C ALA A 523 39.18 15.41 11.12
N ALA A 524 40.15 15.20 10.23
CA ALA A 524 40.75 16.30 9.49
C ALA A 524 39.73 16.99 8.57
N ARG A 525 38.80 16.20 8.02
CA ARG A 525 37.71 16.69 7.17
C ARG A 525 36.45 15.88 7.43
N ILE A 526 35.35 16.55 7.72
CA ILE A 526 34.01 15.95 7.79
C ILE A 526 33.16 16.59 6.70
N THR A 527 32.68 15.77 5.76
CA THR A 527 31.73 16.17 4.74
C THR A 527 30.35 15.69 5.17
N VAL A 528 29.45 16.64 5.41
CA VAL A 528 28.04 16.35 5.68
C VAL A 528 27.26 16.50 4.37
N LEU A 529 26.74 15.38 3.85
CA LEU A 529 25.75 15.38 2.78
C LEU A 529 24.38 15.45 3.43
N GLU A 530 23.67 16.55 3.22
CA GLU A 530 22.38 16.80 3.84
C GLU A 530 21.41 15.62 3.62
N ASN A 531 20.78 15.17 4.71
CA ASN A 531 19.79 14.08 4.75
C ASN A 531 20.26 12.71 4.21
N LYS A 532 21.56 12.49 3.94
CA LYS A 532 22.07 11.23 3.39
C LYS A 532 23.18 10.58 4.21
N TYR A 533 24.35 11.22 4.30
CA TYR A 533 25.55 10.63 4.91
C TYR A 533 26.40 11.68 5.61
N ILE A 534 27.04 11.30 6.71
CA ILE A 534 28.17 12.04 7.28
C ILE A 534 29.43 11.22 7.00
N ILE A 535 30.38 11.83 6.30
CA ILE A 535 31.64 11.21 5.88
C ILE A 535 32.79 11.94 6.57
N ALA A 536 33.49 11.27 7.49
CA ALA A 536 34.66 11.80 8.17
C ALA A 536 35.93 11.12 7.64
N GLN A 537 36.87 11.89 7.11
CA GLN A 537 38.13 11.42 6.54
C GLN A 537 39.27 11.58 7.54
N ASN A 538 40.15 10.57 7.61
CA ASN A 538 41.23 10.51 8.62
C ASN A 538 40.66 10.73 10.03
N ALA A 539 39.60 9.99 10.34
CA ALA A 539 38.83 10.15 11.56
C ALA A 539 39.42 9.30 12.69
N PHE A 540 39.35 9.82 13.91
CA PHE A 540 39.70 9.14 15.15
C PHE A 540 38.52 9.22 16.09
N LEU A 541 38.07 8.06 16.58
CA LEU A 541 37.10 8.03 17.67
C LEU A 541 37.81 8.26 18.99
N PHE A 542 37.44 9.33 19.70
CA PHE A 542 37.82 9.57 21.08
C PHE A 542 36.64 9.25 21.99
N VAL A 543 36.89 8.55 23.08
CA VAL A 543 35.94 8.31 24.16
C VAL A 543 36.61 8.72 25.46
N LEU A 544 35.98 9.61 26.23
CA LEU A 544 36.51 10.18 27.47
C LEU A 544 37.95 10.71 27.32
N GLY A 545 38.23 11.35 26.18
CA GLY A 545 39.55 11.90 25.85
C GLY A 545 40.60 10.89 25.36
N VAL A 546 40.30 9.58 25.36
CA VAL A 546 41.22 8.54 24.90
C VAL A 546 40.95 8.20 23.43
N PRO A 547 41.96 8.28 22.53
CA PRO A 547 41.82 7.83 21.15
C PRO A 547 41.75 6.30 21.10
N LEU A 548 40.66 5.74 20.57
CA LEU A 548 40.46 4.30 20.53
C LEU A 548 40.91 3.68 19.20
N PHE A 549 40.39 4.17 18.07
CA PHE A 549 40.67 3.58 16.75
C PHE A 549 40.75 4.62 15.63
N PRO A 550 41.75 4.51 14.73
CA PRO A 550 41.82 5.29 13.50
C PRO A 550 40.89 4.70 12.43
N TYR A 551 40.14 5.57 11.76
CA TYR A 551 39.31 5.27 10.61
C TYR A 551 39.83 6.08 9.41
N PRO A 552 40.28 5.43 8.32
CA PRO A 552 40.67 6.17 7.11
C PRO A 552 39.48 6.94 6.54
N ILE A 553 38.29 6.32 6.56
CA ILE A 553 37.01 6.96 6.25
C ILE A 553 35.97 6.38 7.22
N PHE A 554 35.22 7.25 7.89
CA PHE A 554 34.05 6.91 8.69
C PHE A 554 32.80 7.43 7.98
N VAL A 555 31.87 6.54 7.64
CA VAL A 555 30.60 6.91 6.98
C VAL A 555 29.45 6.47 7.86
N THR A 556 28.59 7.41 8.24
CA THR A 556 27.33 7.06 8.89
C THR A 556 26.15 7.47 8.01
N ALA A 557 25.21 6.56 7.83
CA ALA A 557 24.00 6.79 7.06
C ALA A 557 22.98 7.55 7.91
N LEU A 558 22.50 8.66 7.37
CA LEU A 558 21.30 9.33 7.84
C LEU A 558 20.06 8.66 7.23
N GLU A 559 20.15 7.98 6.07
CA GLU A 559 19.05 7.19 5.53
C GLU A 559 19.55 5.92 4.81
N GLY A 560 18.95 4.77 5.08
CA GLY A 560 19.30 3.48 4.44
C GLY A 560 20.51 2.77 5.06
N LYS A 561 21.11 1.82 4.30
CA LYS A 561 22.36 1.14 4.69
C LYS A 561 23.57 2.01 4.27
N PRO A 562 24.68 2.00 5.04
CA PRO A 562 25.90 2.67 4.63
C PRO A 562 26.47 2.04 3.35
N PRO A 563 26.99 2.83 2.40
CA PRO A 563 27.47 2.35 1.10
C PRO A 563 28.78 1.55 1.19
N TYR A 564 29.48 1.67 2.32
CA TYR A 564 30.74 1.01 2.60
C TYR A 564 30.81 0.69 4.09
N ALA A 565 31.23 -0.52 4.44
CA ALA A 565 31.51 -0.90 5.81
C ALA A 565 32.82 -1.70 5.88
N PHE A 566 33.58 -1.46 6.94
CA PHE A 566 34.87 -2.08 7.16
C PHE A 566 34.90 -2.74 8.53
N SER A 567 35.36 -3.99 8.61
CA SER A 567 35.58 -4.67 9.88
C SER A 567 36.91 -5.41 9.88
N VAL A 568 37.58 -5.39 11.03
CA VAL A 568 38.86 -6.07 11.24
C VAL A 568 38.66 -7.13 12.31
N VAL A 569 39.10 -8.34 11.99
CA VAL A 569 39.11 -9.49 12.86
C VAL A 569 40.58 -9.84 13.12
N PHE A 570 41.02 -9.67 14.36
CA PHE A 570 42.36 -10.00 14.81
C PHE A 570 42.35 -11.41 15.41
N GLY A 571 42.83 -12.43 14.71
CA GLY A 571 43.04 -13.75 15.31
C GLY A 571 44.21 -14.51 14.71
N ASN A 572 44.24 -15.84 14.85
CA ASN A 572 45.33 -16.70 14.35
C ASN A 572 45.62 -16.52 12.84
N LYS A 573 44.65 -16.00 12.09
CA LYS A 573 44.86 -15.36 10.79
C LYS A 573 44.26 -13.96 10.86
N LEU A 574 45.05 -12.93 10.52
CA LEU A 574 44.52 -11.58 10.39
C LEU A 574 43.43 -11.61 9.32
N GLY A 575 42.22 -11.18 9.71
CA GLY A 575 41.09 -11.19 8.81
C GLY A 575 40.44 -9.84 8.64
N VAL A 576 40.45 -9.33 7.43
CA VAL A 576 39.75 -8.11 7.06
C VAL A 576 38.51 -8.50 6.26
N ASN A 577 37.35 -8.00 6.66
CA ASN A 577 36.13 -8.15 5.89
C ASN A 577 35.67 -6.78 5.39
N HIS A 578 35.56 -6.66 4.08
CA HIS A 578 35.06 -5.47 3.40
C HIS A 578 33.68 -5.77 2.84
N SER A 579 32.68 -4.98 3.23
CA SER A 579 31.36 -5.05 2.62
C SER A 579 31.11 -3.79 1.81
N PHE A 580 30.74 -3.99 0.55
CA PHE A 580 30.39 -2.95 -0.39
C PHE A 580 28.90 -3.08 -0.70
N ALA A 581 28.13 -2.06 -0.34
CA ALA A 581 26.72 -1.98 -0.65
C ALA A 581 26.51 -0.86 -1.67
N PHE A 582 26.16 -1.24 -2.89
CA PHE A 582 25.94 -0.27 -3.95
C PHE A 582 24.63 -0.55 -4.68
N LYS A 583 24.01 0.53 -5.16
CA LYS A 583 22.75 0.47 -5.88
C LYS A 583 23.03 0.67 -7.36
N VAL A 584 22.62 -0.30 -8.18
CA VAL A 584 22.68 -0.25 -9.65
C VAL A 584 21.26 -0.40 -10.17
N ASP A 585 20.51 0.70 -10.24
CA ASP A 585 19.06 0.66 -10.52
C ASP A 585 18.71 -0.27 -11.71
N PRO A 586 17.87 -1.31 -11.49
CA PRO A 586 17.00 -1.56 -10.32
C PRO A 586 17.57 -2.47 -9.21
N TRP A 587 18.84 -2.85 -9.24
CA TRP A 587 19.45 -3.83 -8.35
C TRP A 587 20.08 -3.19 -7.10
N ALA A 588 19.77 -3.73 -5.93
CA ALA A 588 20.58 -3.55 -4.73
C ALA A 588 21.62 -4.67 -4.69
N VAL A 589 22.90 -4.30 -4.69
CA VAL A 589 24.02 -5.23 -4.74
C VAL A 589 24.84 -5.11 -3.45
N GLU A 590 25.11 -6.25 -2.83
CA GLU A 590 25.92 -6.40 -1.63
C GLU A 590 27.05 -7.39 -1.96
N LEU A 591 28.29 -6.92 -1.87
CA LEU A 591 29.50 -7.68 -2.08
C LEU A 591 30.29 -7.72 -0.79
N GLU A 592 30.53 -8.91 -0.23
CA GLU A 592 31.38 -9.09 0.93
C GLU A 592 32.66 -9.83 0.52
N LEU A 593 33.79 -9.24 0.85
CA LEU A 593 35.12 -9.77 0.60
C LEU A 593 35.79 -10.03 1.94
N ASN A 594 36.04 -11.30 2.24
CA ASN A 594 36.78 -11.67 3.43
C ASN A 594 38.27 -11.95 3.12
N SER A 595 39.08 -11.95 4.17
CA SER A 595 40.51 -12.27 4.11
C SER A 595 40.84 -13.73 3.83
N SER A 596 39.88 -14.65 3.97
CA SER A 596 40.09 -16.04 3.59
C SER A 596 39.93 -16.27 2.07
N GLY A 597 39.65 -15.19 1.32
CA GLY A 597 39.44 -15.21 -0.13
C GLY A 597 38.02 -15.64 -0.52
N ALA A 598 37.14 -15.87 0.45
CA ALA A 598 35.74 -16.17 0.22
C ALA A 598 34.98 -14.89 -0.15
N VAL A 599 34.22 -14.99 -1.24
CA VAL A 599 33.41 -13.91 -1.79
C VAL A 599 31.94 -14.27 -1.60
N GLU A 600 31.19 -13.36 -0.99
CA GLU A 600 29.73 -13.45 -0.93
C GLU A 600 29.16 -12.31 -1.78
N PHE A 601 28.25 -12.66 -2.70
CA PHE A 601 27.62 -11.71 -3.59
C PHE A 601 26.10 -11.90 -3.56
N ASN A 602 25.38 -10.83 -3.29
CA ASN A 602 23.92 -10.81 -3.25
C ASN A 602 23.40 -9.63 -4.06
N ALA A 603 22.69 -9.90 -5.14
CA ALA A 603 22.01 -8.89 -5.93
C ALA A 603 20.51 -9.16 -5.92
N ARG A 604 19.70 -8.15 -5.58
CA ARG A 604 18.24 -8.24 -5.58
C ARG A 604 17.61 -7.10 -6.35
N ASP A 605 16.61 -7.43 -7.15
CA ASP A 605 15.81 -6.46 -7.89
C ASP A 605 14.81 -5.75 -6.96
N THR A 606 14.91 -4.42 -6.89
CA THR A 606 14.07 -3.56 -6.04
C THR A 606 12.70 -3.23 -6.65
N THR A 607 12.45 -3.59 -7.91
CA THR A 607 11.24 -3.17 -8.66
C THR A 607 10.14 -4.25 -8.76
N GLN A 608 10.46 -5.54 -8.60
CA GLN A 608 9.51 -6.65 -8.74
C GLN A 608 9.40 -7.52 -7.47
N GLY A 609 9.17 -6.91 -6.31
CA GLY A 609 8.87 -7.64 -5.06
C GLY A 609 9.93 -8.68 -4.66
N SER A 610 11.21 -8.45 -5.02
CA SER A 610 12.34 -9.38 -4.81
C SER A 610 12.28 -10.72 -5.57
N LYS A 611 11.50 -10.83 -6.65
CA LYS A 611 11.43 -12.07 -7.44
C LYS A 611 12.73 -12.40 -8.19
N ASN A 612 13.44 -11.38 -8.65
CA ASN A 612 14.74 -11.57 -9.29
C ASN A 612 15.86 -11.43 -8.25
N ARG A 613 16.74 -12.42 -8.18
CA ARG A 613 17.91 -12.40 -7.31
C ARG A 613 19.08 -13.17 -7.89
N VAL A 614 20.29 -12.74 -7.60
CA VAL A 614 21.51 -13.48 -7.87
C VAL A 614 22.27 -13.61 -6.57
N VAL A 615 22.64 -14.82 -6.20
CA VAL A 615 23.34 -15.14 -4.97
C VAL A 615 24.52 -16.04 -5.32
N TYR A 616 25.71 -15.62 -4.93
CA TYR A 616 26.89 -16.46 -4.92
C TYR A 616 27.45 -16.47 -3.50
N SER A 617 27.71 -17.67 -3.00
CA SER A 617 28.27 -17.88 -1.68
C SER A 617 29.44 -18.84 -1.79
N ASP A 618 30.66 -18.32 -1.65
CA ASP A 618 31.84 -19.16 -1.63
C ASP A 618 31.88 -20.05 -0.38
N SER A 619 31.36 -19.57 0.76
CA SER A 619 31.30 -20.34 2.01
C SER A 619 30.33 -21.52 1.92
N LYS A 620 29.14 -21.32 1.34
CA LYS A 620 28.13 -22.38 1.15
C LYS A 620 28.34 -23.18 -0.11
N LYS A 621 29.28 -22.76 -0.98
CA LYS A 621 29.52 -23.37 -2.29
C LYS A 621 28.23 -23.44 -3.11
N VAL A 622 27.46 -22.34 -3.11
CA VAL A 622 26.17 -22.26 -3.84
C VAL A 622 26.19 -21.07 -4.78
N PHE A 623 25.76 -21.32 -6.01
CA PHE A 623 25.41 -20.28 -6.97
C PHE A 623 23.92 -20.41 -7.31
N GLU A 624 23.16 -19.35 -7.12
CA GLU A 624 21.75 -19.27 -7.47
C GLU A 624 21.47 -18.01 -8.25
N PHE A 625 20.78 -18.13 -9.38
CA PHE A 625 20.14 -17.00 -10.01
C PHE A 625 18.67 -17.32 -10.26
N THR A 626 17.82 -16.39 -9.87
CA THR A 626 16.40 -16.36 -10.18
C THR A 626 16.17 -15.13 -11.03
N LEU A 627 15.88 -15.35 -12.31
CA LEU A 627 15.49 -14.35 -13.29
C LEU A 627 14.19 -14.84 -13.89
N VAL A 628 13.07 -14.47 -13.27
CA VAL A 628 11.74 -15.00 -13.61
C VAL A 628 11.51 -14.87 -15.12
N PRO A 629 11.14 -15.96 -15.81
CA PRO A 629 10.62 -17.23 -15.28
C PRO A 629 11.64 -18.30 -14.86
N LEU A 630 12.93 -18.05 -15.05
CA LEU A 630 14.00 -19.04 -14.84
C LEU A 630 14.59 -18.95 -13.43
N THR A 631 14.66 -20.07 -12.75
CA THR A 631 15.39 -20.28 -11.51
C THR A 631 16.44 -21.33 -11.77
N TYR A 632 17.69 -21.05 -11.40
CA TYR A 632 18.79 -22.00 -11.45
C TYR A 632 19.55 -21.92 -10.13
N ARG A 633 19.82 -23.09 -9.55
CA ARG A 633 20.65 -23.24 -8.35
C ARG A 633 21.61 -24.39 -8.57
N HIS A 634 22.88 -24.13 -8.33
CA HIS A 634 23.94 -25.11 -8.39
C HIS A 634 24.71 -25.14 -7.07
N VAL A 635 24.87 -26.34 -6.53
CA VAL A 635 25.66 -26.58 -5.32
C VAL A 635 27.01 -27.15 -5.76
N LEU A 636 28.04 -26.33 -5.70
CA LEU A 636 29.38 -26.60 -6.26
C LEU A 636 30.07 -27.81 -5.60
N ASN A 637 29.76 -28.15 -4.34
CA ASN A 637 30.39 -29.28 -3.64
C ASN A 637 29.80 -30.66 -3.99
N THR A 638 28.51 -30.72 -4.30
CA THR A 638 27.75 -31.94 -4.55
C THR A 638 27.42 -32.11 -6.03
N GLY A 639 27.62 -31.08 -6.85
CA GLY A 639 27.18 -31.02 -8.23
C GLY A 639 25.65 -30.92 -8.39
N ALA A 640 24.91 -30.84 -7.28
CA ALA A 640 23.46 -30.84 -7.30
C ALA A 640 22.94 -29.59 -8.01
N THR A 641 22.10 -29.81 -9.01
CA THR A 641 21.60 -28.77 -9.89
C THR A 641 20.08 -28.78 -9.89
N TYR A 642 19.49 -27.65 -9.54
CA TYR A 642 18.07 -27.40 -9.63
C TYR A 642 17.82 -26.34 -10.69
N PHE A 643 16.89 -26.61 -11.60
CA PHE A 643 16.39 -25.60 -12.52
C PHE A 643 14.87 -25.62 -12.57
N LYS A 644 14.28 -24.44 -12.76
CA LYS A 644 12.84 -24.26 -12.93
C LYS A 644 12.58 -23.17 -13.94
N ILE A 645 11.72 -23.43 -14.90
CA ILE A 645 11.18 -22.44 -15.83
C ILE A 645 9.69 -22.38 -15.51
N GLU A 646 9.21 -21.26 -14.97
CA GLU A 646 7.80 -21.07 -14.58
C GLU A 646 7.02 -20.24 -15.60
N GLY A 647 5.94 -20.80 -16.14
CA GLY A 647 5.04 -20.06 -17.03
C GLY A 647 3.73 -20.80 -17.25
N PRO A 648 2.97 -20.45 -18.29
CA PRO A 648 1.84 -21.25 -18.76
C PRO A 648 2.26 -22.70 -19.02
N THR A 649 3.48 -22.90 -19.49
CA THR A 649 4.23 -24.16 -19.40
C THR A 649 5.29 -24.03 -18.33
N TYR A 650 5.49 -25.06 -17.52
CA TYR A 650 6.59 -25.13 -16.58
C TYR A 650 7.47 -26.34 -16.83
N PHE A 651 8.76 -26.15 -16.61
CA PHE A 651 9.77 -27.21 -16.61
C PHE A 651 10.52 -27.12 -15.30
N GLU A 652 10.68 -28.23 -14.61
CA GLU A 652 11.40 -28.33 -13.36
C GLU A 652 12.32 -29.54 -13.44
N GLY A 653 13.58 -29.35 -13.05
CA GLY A 653 14.57 -30.40 -13.00
C GLY A 653 15.35 -30.32 -11.71
N ASN A 654 15.50 -31.45 -11.06
CA ASN A 654 16.37 -31.63 -9.91
C ASN A 654 17.33 -32.77 -10.23
N TYR A 655 18.61 -32.46 -10.30
CA TYR A 655 19.67 -33.40 -10.61
C TYR A 655 20.63 -33.47 -9.42
N VAL A 656 20.74 -34.63 -8.78
CA VAL A 656 21.67 -34.85 -7.68
C VAL A 656 22.79 -35.81 -8.12
N SER A 657 22.44 -36.87 -8.85
CA SER A 657 23.38 -37.83 -9.45
C SER A 657 22.75 -38.54 -10.65
N ASP A 658 23.54 -39.33 -11.38
CA ASP A 658 23.08 -40.15 -12.52
C ASP A 658 21.95 -41.12 -12.15
N THR A 659 21.83 -41.47 -10.86
CA THR A 659 20.79 -42.37 -10.33
C THR A 659 19.68 -41.62 -9.59
N ASN A 660 19.88 -40.36 -9.23
CA ASN A 660 18.96 -39.55 -8.45
C ASN A 660 18.70 -38.21 -9.15
N PHE A 661 17.76 -38.23 -10.07
CA PHE A 661 17.27 -37.05 -10.77
C PHE A 661 15.77 -37.12 -10.99
N GLN A 662 15.14 -35.97 -11.12
CA GLN A 662 13.72 -35.84 -11.41
C GLN A 662 13.52 -34.71 -12.41
N TYR A 663 12.78 -35.00 -13.48
CA TYR A 663 12.32 -33.99 -14.43
C TYR A 663 10.81 -33.94 -14.43
N LYS A 664 10.25 -32.74 -14.44
CA LYS A 664 8.82 -32.50 -14.46
C LYS A 664 8.52 -31.40 -15.47
N ALA A 665 7.69 -31.71 -16.45
CA ALA A 665 7.17 -30.77 -17.41
C ALA A 665 5.66 -30.67 -17.22
N GLY A 666 5.07 -29.50 -17.38
CA GLY A 666 3.62 -29.37 -17.32
C GLY A 666 3.11 -28.09 -17.93
N PHE A 667 1.80 -28.00 -18.01
CA PHE A 667 1.08 -26.85 -18.51
C PHE A 667 -0.02 -26.51 -17.52
N ASN A 668 -0.16 -25.23 -17.18
CA ASN A 668 -1.19 -24.73 -16.29
C ASN A 668 -2.03 -23.71 -17.05
N PHE A 669 -3.32 -24.01 -17.19
CA PHE A 669 -4.32 -23.14 -17.76
C PHE A 669 -5.44 -22.93 -16.76
N SER A 670 -5.84 -21.68 -16.59
CA SER A 670 -6.99 -21.28 -15.81
C SER A 670 -7.77 -20.26 -16.62
N SER A 671 -9.09 -20.38 -16.69
CA SER A 671 -9.93 -19.36 -17.28
C SER A 671 -9.83 -18.04 -16.48
N PRO A 672 -10.09 -16.87 -17.11
CA PRO A 672 -10.00 -15.57 -16.43
C PRO A 672 -10.91 -15.43 -15.20
N ASP A 673 -12.01 -16.18 -15.14
CA ASP A 673 -12.95 -16.24 -14.01
C ASP A 673 -12.59 -17.33 -12.97
N GLY A 674 -11.51 -18.09 -13.19
CA GLY A 674 -11.02 -19.14 -12.29
C GLY A 674 -11.91 -20.38 -12.20
N ARG A 675 -12.96 -20.47 -13.03
CA ARG A 675 -13.95 -21.56 -12.98
C ARG A 675 -13.49 -22.81 -13.70
N LEU A 676 -12.77 -22.67 -14.81
CA LEU A 676 -12.20 -23.78 -15.57
C LEU A 676 -10.69 -23.81 -15.34
N TYR A 677 -10.15 -24.98 -15.00
CA TYR A 677 -8.70 -25.16 -14.90
C TYR A 677 -8.24 -26.46 -15.56
N MET A 678 -7.02 -26.46 -16.06
CA MET A 678 -6.32 -27.63 -16.60
C MET A 678 -4.85 -27.56 -16.20
N SER A 679 -4.33 -28.64 -15.66
CA SER A 679 -2.95 -28.75 -15.18
C SER A 679 -2.29 -30.07 -15.58
N PRO A 680 -2.17 -30.38 -16.89
CA PRO A 680 -1.45 -31.57 -17.32
C PRO A 680 0.05 -31.49 -16.97
N SER A 681 0.65 -32.60 -16.53
CA SER A 681 2.07 -32.71 -16.22
C SER A 681 2.62 -34.10 -16.51
N LEU A 682 3.89 -34.16 -16.90
CA LEU A 682 4.67 -35.35 -17.13
C LEU A 682 5.89 -35.29 -16.20
N THR A 683 6.06 -36.30 -15.37
CA THR A 683 7.20 -36.41 -14.45
C THR A 683 7.97 -37.69 -14.74
N TYR A 684 9.29 -37.60 -14.76
CA TYR A 684 10.19 -38.74 -14.78
C TYR A 684 11.03 -38.74 -13.51
N ASN A 685 11.08 -39.87 -12.81
CA ASN A 685 11.90 -40.07 -11.62
C ASN A 685 12.98 -41.11 -11.94
N GLY A 686 14.24 -40.67 -11.96
CA GLY A 686 15.40 -41.52 -12.25
C GLY A 686 15.66 -42.59 -11.17
N THR A 687 15.35 -42.29 -9.90
CA THR A 687 15.51 -43.22 -8.77
C THR A 687 14.52 -44.38 -8.86
N ALA A 688 13.25 -44.05 -9.11
CA ALA A 688 12.17 -45.03 -9.25
C ALA A 688 12.06 -45.61 -10.68
N LYS A 689 12.86 -45.09 -11.62
CA LYS A 689 12.85 -45.41 -13.06
C LYS A 689 11.44 -45.43 -13.66
N ASN A 690 10.57 -44.50 -13.25
CA ASN A 690 9.19 -44.45 -13.69
C ASN A 690 8.81 -43.07 -14.27
N SER A 691 7.91 -43.11 -15.24
CA SER A 691 7.27 -41.94 -15.82
C SER A 691 5.82 -41.86 -15.32
N THR A 692 5.38 -40.68 -14.91
CA THR A 692 4.00 -40.39 -14.50
C THR A 692 3.45 -39.25 -15.33
N LEU A 693 2.44 -39.51 -16.14
CA LEU A 693 1.62 -38.53 -16.83
C LEU A 693 0.36 -38.26 -15.99
N VAL A 694 0.10 -37.01 -15.64
CA VAL A 694 -1.10 -36.56 -14.93
C VAL A 694 -1.81 -35.56 -15.82
N LEU A 695 -2.94 -35.91 -16.41
CA LEU A 695 -3.83 -34.96 -17.06
C LEU A 695 -4.93 -34.61 -16.06
N SER A 696 -4.92 -33.40 -15.52
CA SER A 696 -5.93 -32.96 -14.54
C SER A 696 -6.64 -31.71 -15.05
N GLY A 697 -7.94 -31.62 -14.82
CA GLY A 697 -8.73 -30.44 -15.15
C GLY A 697 -10.15 -30.54 -14.63
N GLY A 698 -10.83 -29.41 -14.51
CA GLY A 698 -12.14 -29.38 -13.90
C GLY A 698 -12.83 -28.02 -13.93
N LEU A 699 -14.09 -28.04 -13.48
CA LEU A 699 -14.96 -26.89 -13.29
C LEU A 699 -15.24 -26.69 -11.80
N LYS A 700 -15.11 -25.47 -11.28
CA LYS A 700 -15.35 -25.12 -9.88
C LYS A 700 -16.46 -24.07 -9.72
N SER A 701 -17.29 -24.25 -8.69
CA SER A 701 -18.20 -23.24 -8.13
C SER A 701 -19.13 -22.56 -9.15
N LEU A 702 -20.04 -23.35 -9.74
CA LEU A 702 -21.13 -22.83 -10.58
C LEU A 702 -22.42 -22.82 -9.77
N SER A 703 -23.02 -21.64 -9.60
CA SER A 703 -24.32 -21.49 -8.93
C SER A 703 -25.32 -20.91 -9.91
N PHE A 704 -26.49 -21.55 -10.01
CA PHE A 704 -27.59 -21.14 -10.87
C PHE A 704 -28.79 -20.79 -9.97
N PRO A 705 -29.24 -19.52 -9.98
CA PRO A 705 -30.49 -19.17 -9.32
C PRO A 705 -31.65 -19.82 -10.08
N LEU A 706 -32.47 -20.59 -9.38
CA LEU A 706 -33.69 -21.20 -9.92
C LEU A 706 -34.93 -20.44 -9.38
N PRO A 707 -36.08 -20.50 -10.06
CA PRO A 707 -37.33 -19.96 -9.53
C PRO A 707 -37.69 -20.55 -8.15
N LEU A 708 -38.43 -19.81 -7.32
CA LEU A 708 -38.94 -20.22 -5.98
C LEU A 708 -37.88 -20.33 -4.84
N GLU A 709 -36.96 -19.38 -4.72
CA GLU A 709 -35.87 -19.37 -3.71
C GLU A 709 -34.97 -20.63 -3.74
N ASN A 710 -34.91 -21.32 -4.88
CA ASN A 710 -34.05 -22.48 -5.09
C ASN A 710 -32.64 -22.04 -5.54
N SER A 711 -31.60 -22.70 -5.03
CA SER A 711 -30.24 -22.58 -5.57
C SER A 711 -29.70 -23.94 -5.98
N LEU A 712 -29.38 -24.08 -7.28
CA LEU A 712 -28.61 -25.21 -7.79
C LEU A 712 -27.14 -24.82 -7.79
N SER A 713 -26.31 -25.54 -7.04
CA SER A 713 -24.87 -25.33 -7.01
C SER A 713 -24.13 -26.59 -7.44
N ILE A 714 -23.26 -26.45 -8.43
CA ILE A 714 -22.23 -27.42 -8.78
C ILE A 714 -20.97 -26.98 -8.03
N SER A 715 -20.57 -27.74 -7.01
CA SER A 715 -19.41 -27.39 -6.19
C SER A 715 -18.10 -27.70 -6.90
N SER A 716 -17.98 -28.88 -7.50
CA SER A 716 -16.88 -29.22 -8.41
C SER A 716 -17.22 -30.33 -9.41
N ILE A 717 -16.57 -30.26 -10.57
CA ILE A 717 -16.45 -31.34 -11.54
C ILE A 717 -14.96 -31.49 -11.81
N ASP A 718 -14.36 -32.55 -11.27
CA ASP A 718 -12.92 -32.78 -11.35
C ASP A 718 -12.64 -34.06 -12.13
N LEU A 719 -11.78 -33.95 -13.14
CA LEU A 719 -11.33 -35.04 -14.00
C LEU A 719 -9.82 -35.14 -13.86
N SER A 720 -9.32 -36.32 -13.51
CA SER A 720 -7.89 -36.59 -13.53
C SER A 720 -7.56 -37.96 -14.09
N LEU A 721 -6.71 -37.98 -15.11
CA LEU A 721 -6.12 -39.18 -15.67
C LEU A 721 -4.67 -39.25 -15.23
N ILE A 722 -4.30 -40.32 -14.52
CA ILE A 722 -2.93 -40.59 -14.09
C ILE A 722 -2.48 -41.84 -14.83
N ALA A 723 -1.51 -41.71 -15.73
CA ALA A 723 -0.89 -42.84 -16.40
C ALA A 723 0.55 -43.01 -15.89
N ARG A 724 0.94 -44.23 -15.52
CA ARG A 724 2.29 -44.55 -15.04
C ARG A 724 2.87 -45.69 -15.88
N THR A 725 4.12 -45.54 -16.28
CA THR A 725 4.90 -46.60 -16.94
C THR A 725 6.27 -46.70 -16.29
N GLU A 726 6.85 -47.90 -16.33
CA GLU A 726 8.28 -48.05 -16.09
C GLU A 726 9.08 -47.58 -17.30
N GLY A 727 10.24 -46.96 -17.06
CA GLY A 727 11.14 -46.47 -18.09
C GLY A 727 10.74 -45.11 -18.67
N TYR A 728 11.47 -44.71 -19.72
CA TYR A 728 11.26 -43.44 -20.42
C TYR A 728 9.96 -43.45 -21.23
N PRO A 729 9.29 -42.29 -21.41
CA PRO A 729 8.05 -42.18 -22.18
C PRO A 729 8.17 -42.62 -23.64
N SER A 730 9.40 -42.65 -24.19
CA SER A 730 9.72 -43.03 -25.57
C SER A 730 9.80 -44.54 -25.82
N LEU A 731 9.79 -45.38 -24.78
CA LEU A 731 9.81 -46.84 -24.92
C LEU A 731 8.38 -47.34 -25.21
N VAL A 732 8.01 -47.38 -26.49
CA VAL A 732 6.67 -47.74 -27.03
C VAL A 732 6.24 -49.20 -26.72
N GLY A 733 6.99 -49.95 -25.90
CA GLY A 733 6.75 -51.38 -25.64
C GLY A 733 6.33 -51.75 -24.21
N LYS A 734 6.22 -50.81 -23.27
CA LYS A 734 5.82 -51.10 -21.88
C LYS A 734 4.38 -50.68 -21.60
N GLU A 735 3.67 -51.51 -20.83
CA GLU A 735 2.28 -51.27 -20.46
C GLU A 735 2.16 -50.06 -19.52
N TRP A 736 1.25 -49.14 -19.86
CA TRP A 736 0.91 -48.01 -19.00
C TRP A 736 -0.23 -48.40 -18.07
N THR A 737 0.02 -48.34 -16.77
CA THR A 737 -1.04 -48.41 -15.77
C THR A 737 -1.81 -47.09 -15.78
N THR A 738 -3.10 -47.14 -16.06
CA THR A 738 -3.94 -45.93 -16.19
C THR A 738 -4.97 -45.88 -15.09
N SER A 739 -5.03 -44.75 -14.40
CA SER A 739 -5.98 -44.45 -13.34
C SER A 739 -6.77 -43.21 -13.72
N LEU A 740 -8.02 -43.37 -14.13
CA LEU A 740 -8.96 -42.28 -14.34
C LEU A 740 -9.75 -42.04 -13.04
N GLN A 741 -9.78 -40.82 -12.54
CA GLN A 741 -10.56 -40.40 -11.38
C GLN A 741 -11.47 -39.25 -11.78
N ASN A 742 -12.77 -39.44 -11.57
CA ASN A 742 -13.81 -38.48 -11.87
C ASN A 742 -14.58 -38.20 -10.60
N THR A 743 -14.75 -36.93 -10.25
CA THR A 743 -15.55 -36.50 -9.11
C THR A 743 -16.55 -35.45 -9.57
N TYR A 744 -17.84 -35.72 -9.37
CA TYR A 744 -18.92 -34.79 -9.65
C TYR A 744 -19.68 -34.54 -8.36
N ASN A 745 -19.75 -33.28 -7.93
CA ASN A 745 -20.49 -32.88 -6.74
C ASN A 745 -21.57 -31.86 -7.13
N LEU A 746 -22.83 -32.27 -6.99
CA LEU A 746 -24.02 -31.47 -7.27
C LEU A 746 -24.84 -31.32 -5.99
N SER A 747 -25.27 -30.10 -5.69
CA SER A 747 -26.21 -29.85 -4.60
C SER A 747 -27.31 -28.88 -5.03
N LEU A 748 -28.54 -29.21 -4.66
CA LEU A 748 -29.73 -28.40 -4.85
C LEU A 748 -30.32 -28.13 -3.47
N SER A 749 -30.38 -26.86 -3.05
CA SER A 749 -30.90 -26.48 -1.74
C SER A 749 -32.06 -25.49 -1.86
N ASN A 750 -33.08 -25.70 -1.04
CA ASN A 750 -34.23 -24.82 -0.80
C ASN A 750 -34.43 -24.70 0.72
N LYS A 751 -35.10 -23.64 1.20
CA LYS A 751 -35.60 -23.56 2.58
C LYS A 751 -36.43 -24.78 3.00
N SER A 752 -37.21 -25.36 2.08
CA SER A 752 -38.12 -26.47 2.39
C SER A 752 -37.49 -27.87 2.26
N PHE A 753 -36.40 -28.03 1.52
CA PHE A 753 -35.76 -29.33 1.31
C PHE A 753 -34.30 -29.17 0.85
N ASN A 754 -33.46 -30.14 1.18
CA ASN A 754 -32.07 -30.20 0.73
C ASN A 754 -31.85 -31.50 -0.07
N VAL A 755 -31.37 -31.37 -1.30
CA VAL A 755 -30.98 -32.49 -2.17
C VAL A 755 -29.48 -32.38 -2.45
N SER A 756 -28.73 -33.42 -2.15
CA SER A 756 -27.33 -33.54 -2.58
C SER A 756 -27.14 -34.80 -3.41
N SER A 757 -26.30 -34.71 -4.43
CA SER A 757 -25.96 -35.81 -5.31
C SER A 757 -24.47 -35.75 -5.60
N SER A 758 -23.75 -36.80 -5.25
CA SER A 758 -22.34 -36.96 -5.58
C SER A 758 -22.14 -38.23 -6.38
N LEU A 759 -21.36 -38.12 -7.46
CA LEU A 759 -20.91 -39.26 -8.24
C LEU A 759 -19.39 -39.24 -8.22
N GLN A 760 -18.79 -40.24 -7.59
CA GLN A 760 -17.36 -40.44 -7.57
C GLN A 760 -17.04 -41.71 -8.33
N GLY A 761 -16.06 -41.66 -9.21
CA GLY A 761 -15.65 -42.80 -10.02
C GLY A 761 -14.15 -42.86 -10.11
N ARG A 762 -13.59 -44.05 -9.92
CA ARG A 762 -12.19 -44.34 -10.16
C ARG A 762 -12.08 -45.60 -10.98
N ILE A 763 -11.40 -45.51 -12.11
CA ILE A 763 -11.04 -46.65 -12.96
C ILE A 763 -9.54 -46.83 -12.84
N VAL A 764 -9.06 -48.02 -12.49
CA VAL A 764 -7.63 -48.37 -12.47
C VAL A 764 -7.45 -49.72 -13.15
N ASP A 765 -6.70 -49.75 -14.26
CA ASP A 765 -6.35 -50.99 -14.98
C ASP A 765 -7.57 -51.88 -15.30
N GLY A 766 -8.63 -51.26 -15.83
CA GLY A 766 -9.89 -51.93 -16.16
C GLY A 766 -10.82 -52.18 -14.96
N ASN A 767 -10.32 -52.00 -13.72
CA ASN A 767 -11.14 -52.12 -12.53
C ASN A 767 -11.91 -50.83 -12.27
N LEU A 768 -13.24 -50.90 -12.29
CA LEU A 768 -14.14 -49.78 -12.03
C LEU A 768 -14.51 -49.77 -10.56
N ASN A 769 -14.34 -48.64 -9.87
CA ASN A 769 -14.95 -48.37 -8.58
C ASN A 769 -15.75 -47.08 -8.71
N GLN A 770 -17.07 -47.19 -8.83
CA GLN A 770 -17.99 -46.06 -8.89
C GLN A 770 -18.84 -46.04 -7.64
N THR A 771 -18.99 -44.88 -7.04
CA THR A 771 -19.89 -44.62 -5.92
C THR A 771 -20.79 -43.46 -6.31
N PHE A 772 -22.06 -43.76 -6.59
CA PHE A 772 -23.12 -42.76 -6.66
C PHE A 772 -23.75 -42.64 -5.27
N SER A 773 -23.85 -41.43 -4.74
CA SER A 773 -24.56 -41.13 -3.50
C SER A 773 -25.58 -40.02 -3.75
N TYR A 774 -26.83 -40.28 -3.41
CA TYR A 774 -27.93 -39.32 -3.46
C TYR A 774 -28.53 -39.21 -2.07
N THR A 775 -28.75 -37.99 -1.59
CA THR A 775 -29.37 -37.75 -0.29
C THR A 775 -30.42 -36.66 -0.44
N TYR A 776 -31.64 -36.98 0.00
CA TYR A 776 -32.76 -36.07 0.09
C TYR A 776 -33.14 -35.89 1.56
N GLN A 777 -33.25 -34.64 2.00
CA GLN A 777 -33.63 -34.28 3.37
C GLN A 777 -34.81 -33.32 3.36
N LEU A 778 -35.85 -33.68 4.10
CA LEU A 778 -37.05 -32.87 4.33
C LEU A 778 -37.16 -32.56 5.84
N PRO A 779 -36.66 -31.39 6.28
CA PRO A 779 -36.81 -30.92 7.64
C PRO A 779 -38.15 -30.19 7.83
N TRP A 780 -38.87 -30.52 8.91
CA TRP A 780 -40.11 -29.86 9.30
C TRP A 780 -40.15 -29.68 10.81
N ASN A 781 -40.15 -28.43 11.28
CA ASN A 781 -40.20 -28.13 12.72
C ASN A 781 -41.35 -27.16 13.00
N GLN A 782 -42.12 -27.44 14.06
CA GLN A 782 -43.21 -26.60 14.55
C GLN A 782 -43.13 -26.45 16.08
N THR A 783 -43.32 -25.23 16.58
CA THR A 783 -43.31 -24.92 18.01
C THR A 783 -44.58 -24.18 18.41
N ILE A 784 -45.36 -24.77 19.31
CA ILE A 784 -46.64 -24.22 19.80
C ILE A 784 -46.58 -24.20 21.33
N GLY A 785 -46.20 -23.05 21.91
CA GLY A 785 -46.08 -22.88 23.36
C GLY A 785 -45.07 -23.86 24.00
N PRO A 786 -45.43 -24.61 25.06
CA PRO A 786 -44.54 -25.59 25.72
C PRO A 786 -44.32 -26.89 24.91
N PHE A 787 -44.96 -27.02 23.74
CA PHE A 787 -44.86 -28.17 22.85
C PHE A 787 -44.00 -27.84 21.62
N SER A 788 -43.06 -28.73 21.30
CA SER A 788 -42.27 -28.67 20.07
C SER A 788 -42.32 -30.01 19.35
N LEU A 789 -42.55 -29.96 18.04
CA LEU A 789 -42.56 -31.13 17.17
C LEU A 789 -41.54 -30.90 16.04
N ALA A 790 -40.55 -31.79 15.97
CA ALA A 790 -39.56 -31.83 14.91
C ALA A 790 -39.74 -33.14 14.14
N PHE A 791 -39.81 -33.04 12.81
CA PHE A 791 -39.83 -34.17 11.90
C PHE A 791 -38.74 -33.99 10.86
N GLN A 792 -37.93 -35.01 10.67
CA GLN A 792 -36.90 -35.04 9.66
C GLN A 792 -37.02 -36.35 8.89
N TYR A 793 -37.32 -36.24 7.60
CA TYR A 793 -37.18 -37.35 6.67
C TYR A 793 -35.86 -37.23 5.92
N THR A 794 -35.12 -38.32 5.82
CA THR A 794 -33.87 -38.41 5.09
C THR A 794 -33.87 -39.69 4.27
N PHE A 795 -33.90 -39.54 2.95
CA PHE A 795 -33.69 -40.65 2.01
C PHE A 795 -32.25 -40.60 1.52
N SER A 796 -31.55 -41.73 1.61
CA SER A 796 -30.19 -41.89 1.10
C SER A 796 -30.15 -43.07 0.16
N MET A 797 -29.60 -42.87 -1.04
CA MET A 797 -29.27 -43.91 -1.98
C MET A 797 -27.76 -43.90 -2.18
N ARG A 798 -27.12 -45.06 -2.08
CA ARG A 798 -25.71 -45.26 -2.41
C ARG A 798 -25.59 -46.47 -3.32
N ASN A 799 -25.23 -46.25 -4.58
CA ASN A 799 -24.83 -47.34 -5.47
C ASN A 799 -23.30 -47.38 -5.55
N THR A 800 -22.69 -48.45 -5.05
CA THR A 800 -21.27 -48.74 -5.26
C THR A 800 -21.10 -49.88 -6.25
N LEU A 801 -20.59 -49.56 -7.43
CA LEU A 801 -20.25 -50.51 -8.48
C LEU A 801 -18.74 -50.75 -8.46
N ASN A 802 -18.34 -51.97 -8.07
CA ASN A 802 -16.97 -52.46 -8.16
C ASN A 802 -16.89 -53.54 -9.25
N VAL A 803 -16.17 -53.26 -10.32
CA VAL A 803 -15.82 -54.25 -11.35
C VAL A 803 -14.34 -54.52 -11.23
N VAL A 804 -13.96 -55.78 -10.98
CA VAL A 804 -12.56 -56.22 -10.93
C VAL A 804 -12.38 -57.41 -11.87
N GLY A 805 -11.71 -57.21 -13.01
CA GLY A 805 -11.71 -58.17 -14.11
C GLY A 805 -13.13 -58.51 -14.56
N ASP A 806 -13.46 -59.81 -14.65
CA ASP A 806 -14.82 -60.28 -15.00
C ASP A 806 -15.81 -60.27 -13.82
N LYS A 807 -15.34 -59.97 -12.60
CA LYS A 807 -16.19 -59.96 -11.41
C LYS A 807 -16.84 -58.59 -11.23
N ARG A 808 -18.16 -58.54 -11.43
CA ARG A 808 -18.99 -57.38 -11.09
C ARG A 808 -19.62 -57.57 -9.71
N ALA A 809 -19.30 -56.66 -8.79
CA ALA A 809 -19.94 -56.52 -7.50
C ALA A 809 -20.62 -55.14 -7.47
N GLU A 810 -21.93 -55.13 -7.64
CA GLU A 810 -22.75 -53.94 -7.42
C GLU A 810 -23.36 -54.05 -6.03
N LEU A 811 -23.33 -52.96 -5.28
CA LEU A 811 -23.95 -52.84 -3.96
C LEU A 811 -24.82 -51.59 -3.98
N PHE A 812 -26.12 -51.81 -4.04
CA PHE A 812 -27.14 -50.79 -4.10
C PHE A 812 -27.80 -50.63 -2.73
N ALA A 813 -27.26 -49.72 -1.93
CA ALA A 813 -27.78 -49.37 -0.61
C ALA A 813 -28.86 -48.29 -0.73
N LEU A 814 -30.04 -48.56 -0.19
CA LEU A 814 -31.11 -47.58 -0.02
C LEU A 814 -31.49 -47.51 1.44
N THR A 815 -31.49 -46.31 2.01
CA THR A 815 -31.87 -46.07 3.40
C THR A 815 -32.88 -44.93 3.48
N ASP A 816 -34.09 -45.25 3.90
CA ASP A 816 -35.04 -44.27 4.41
C ASP A 816 -34.81 -44.08 5.90
N ARG A 817 -34.78 -42.84 6.37
CA ARG A 817 -34.68 -42.51 7.79
C ARG A 817 -35.69 -41.43 8.16
N TYR A 818 -36.65 -41.79 8.98
CA TYR A 818 -37.64 -40.92 9.60
C TYR A 818 -37.22 -40.66 11.04
N VAL A 819 -37.17 -39.39 11.45
CA VAL A 819 -36.93 -38.98 12.83
C VAL A 819 -38.05 -38.03 13.22
N ALA A 820 -38.91 -38.42 14.15
CA ALA A 820 -39.88 -37.55 14.78
C ALA A 820 -39.53 -37.35 16.25
N GLU A 821 -39.43 -36.11 16.70
CA GLU A 821 -39.18 -35.76 18.08
C GLU A 821 -40.28 -34.81 18.57
N ALA A 822 -41.08 -35.29 19.50
CA ALA A 822 -42.07 -34.50 20.22
C ALA A 822 -41.52 -34.22 21.61
N ARG A 823 -41.56 -32.96 22.04
CA ARG A 823 -41.13 -32.56 23.38
C ARG A 823 -42.18 -31.65 24.00
N TYR A 824 -42.55 -31.96 25.23
CA TYR A 824 -43.45 -31.18 26.06
C TYR A 824 -42.74 -30.83 27.37
N SER A 825 -42.62 -29.53 27.67
CA SER A 825 -41.93 -29.06 28.87
C SER A 825 -42.93 -28.38 29.81
N PHE A 826 -43.08 -28.91 31.03
CA PHE A 826 -43.95 -28.38 32.07
C PHE A 826 -43.15 -28.14 33.36
N GLY A 827 -42.76 -26.88 33.58
CA GLY A 827 -41.92 -26.49 34.71
C GLY A 827 -40.56 -27.23 34.70
N PRO A 828 -40.14 -27.87 35.80
CA PRO A 828 -38.89 -28.63 35.86
C PRO A 828 -38.96 -29.99 35.16
N LEU A 829 -40.15 -30.45 34.77
CA LEU A 829 -40.34 -31.74 34.11
C LEU A 829 -40.42 -31.53 32.59
N SER A 830 -39.62 -32.27 31.84
CA SER A 830 -39.74 -32.35 30.39
C SER A 830 -39.85 -33.81 29.96
N ILE A 831 -40.84 -34.07 29.12
CA ILE A 831 -41.07 -35.37 28.52
C ILE A 831 -40.79 -35.20 27.03
N SER A 832 -39.88 -35.99 26.48
CA SER A 832 -39.73 -36.10 25.04
C SER A 832 -39.90 -37.54 24.58
N ALA A 833 -40.51 -37.68 23.42
CA ALA A 833 -40.63 -38.92 22.70
C ALA A 833 -39.93 -38.72 21.37
N LYS A 834 -38.92 -39.54 21.12
CA LYS A 834 -38.18 -39.57 19.86
C LYS A 834 -38.41 -40.91 19.20
N TRP A 835 -39.03 -40.87 18.04
CA TRP A 835 -39.17 -42.00 17.16
C TRP A 835 -38.14 -41.88 16.04
N THR A 836 -37.36 -42.93 15.82
CA THR A 836 -36.42 -43.04 14.72
C THR A 836 -36.70 -44.35 14.01
N GLN A 837 -37.11 -44.26 12.75
CA GLN A 837 -37.28 -45.41 11.90
C GLN A 837 -36.34 -45.29 10.72
N ALA A 838 -35.35 -46.17 10.65
CA ALA A 838 -34.51 -46.35 9.47
C ALA A 838 -34.84 -47.69 8.82
N TYR A 839 -35.22 -47.64 7.55
CA TYR A 839 -35.41 -48.80 6.69
C TYR A 839 -34.34 -48.83 5.60
N ALA A 840 -33.50 -49.84 5.65
CA ALA A 840 -32.64 -50.24 4.57
C ALA A 840 -33.39 -51.22 3.66
N PHE A 841 -33.51 -50.91 2.36
CA PHE A 841 -34.31 -51.70 1.41
C PHE A 841 -33.51 -52.78 0.69
N LEU A 842 -32.31 -52.45 0.21
CA LEU A 842 -31.45 -53.34 -0.60
C LEU A 842 -30.00 -53.30 -0.10
N GLU A 843 -29.38 -54.49 -0.11
CA GLU A 843 -27.93 -54.78 -0.02
C GLU A 843 -27.11 -54.17 1.14
N GLU A 844 -27.68 -53.36 2.01
CA GLU A 844 -27.14 -53.13 3.36
C GLU A 844 -27.45 -54.34 4.28
N PRO A 845 -26.53 -54.69 5.20
CA PRO A 845 -26.82 -55.75 6.16
C PRO A 845 -28.10 -55.39 6.95
N GLN A 846 -28.99 -56.37 7.15
CA GLN A 846 -30.27 -56.16 7.88
C GLN A 846 -30.11 -55.60 9.31
N THR A 847 -28.87 -55.44 9.79
CA THR A 847 -28.50 -54.77 11.04
C THR A 847 -28.72 -53.25 11.01
N THR A 848 -28.85 -52.61 9.84
CA THR A 848 -29.12 -51.15 9.70
C THR A 848 -30.61 -50.78 9.82
N ASN A 849 -31.51 -51.75 9.64
CA ASN A 849 -32.92 -51.59 9.96
C ASN A 849 -33.08 -51.32 11.46
N THR A 850 -33.58 -50.12 11.80
CA THR A 850 -33.79 -49.71 13.18
C THR A 850 -35.16 -49.04 13.29
N ASN A 851 -36.01 -49.50 14.20
CA ASN A 851 -37.22 -48.78 14.55
C ASN A 851 -37.18 -48.54 16.04
N THR A 852 -36.51 -47.47 16.43
CA THR A 852 -36.30 -47.13 17.82
C THR A 852 -37.30 -46.08 18.26
N ILE A 853 -38.08 -46.42 19.28
CA ILE A 853 -38.89 -45.46 20.02
C ILE A 853 -38.16 -45.23 21.33
N SER A 854 -37.66 -44.01 21.55
CA SER A 854 -37.05 -43.60 22.81
C SER A 854 -37.88 -42.54 23.50
N GLY A 855 -38.25 -42.80 24.74
CA GLY A 855 -38.79 -41.80 25.64
C GLY A 855 -37.68 -41.27 26.54
N THR A 856 -37.58 -39.95 26.67
CA THR A 856 -36.75 -39.32 27.68
C THR A 856 -37.67 -38.62 28.67
N LEU A 857 -37.60 -39.07 29.92
CA LEU A 857 -38.18 -38.35 31.05
C LEU A 857 -37.03 -37.62 31.73
N ALA A 858 -37.08 -36.29 31.72
CA ALA A 858 -36.09 -35.46 32.39
C ALA A 858 -36.76 -34.57 33.44
N PHE A 859 -36.20 -34.59 34.64
CA PHE A 859 -36.50 -33.67 35.72
C PHE A 859 -35.29 -32.79 35.91
N ASN A 860 -35.41 -31.52 35.51
CA ASN A 860 -34.35 -30.54 35.50
C ASN A 860 -34.73 -29.38 36.43
N THR A 861 -34.06 -29.28 37.57
CA THR A 861 -34.04 -28.11 38.44
C THR A 861 -32.64 -27.50 38.44
N PRO A 862 -32.44 -26.31 39.04
CA PRO A 862 -31.10 -25.75 39.22
C PRO A 862 -30.15 -26.66 40.01
N THR A 863 -30.68 -27.52 40.89
CA THR A 863 -29.89 -28.36 41.80
C THR A 863 -29.81 -29.83 41.41
N VAL A 864 -30.82 -30.37 40.72
CA VAL A 864 -30.90 -31.79 40.34
C VAL A 864 -31.38 -31.90 38.90
N SER A 865 -30.61 -32.59 38.07
CA SER A 865 -30.97 -32.97 36.71
C SER A 865 -30.92 -34.49 36.62
N LEU A 866 -32.08 -35.11 36.63
CA LEU A 866 -32.23 -36.54 36.39
C LEU A 866 -32.81 -36.70 34.99
N SER A 867 -32.18 -37.50 34.14
CA SER A 867 -32.80 -37.93 32.89
C SER A 867 -32.63 -39.42 32.71
N VAL A 868 -33.74 -40.06 32.35
CA VAL A 868 -33.79 -41.45 31.97
C VAL A 868 -34.25 -41.49 30.52
N THR A 869 -33.38 -42.00 29.65
CA THR A 869 -33.74 -42.26 28.26
C THR A 869 -33.88 -43.75 28.08
N ARG A 870 -35.10 -44.19 27.82
CA ARG A 870 -35.42 -45.58 27.54
C ARG A 870 -35.81 -45.72 26.09
N GLY A 871 -35.03 -46.51 25.36
CA GLY A 871 -35.31 -46.86 23.97
C GLY A 871 -35.86 -48.27 23.83
N TRP A 872 -36.72 -48.47 22.86
CA TRP A 872 -37.18 -49.79 22.44
C TRP A 872 -36.91 -49.94 20.95
N ASP A 873 -36.14 -50.95 20.54
CA ASP A 873 -36.00 -51.32 19.14
C ASP A 873 -37.15 -52.28 18.79
N VAL A 874 -38.19 -51.72 18.17
CA VAL A 874 -39.43 -52.40 17.81
C VAL A 874 -39.19 -53.53 16.82
N LEU A 875 -38.16 -53.42 15.96
CA LEU A 875 -37.85 -54.44 14.95
C LEU A 875 -37.13 -55.65 15.56
N LYS A 876 -36.20 -55.42 16.49
CA LYS A 876 -35.46 -56.50 17.16
C LYS A 876 -36.25 -57.10 18.33
N GLY A 877 -37.45 -56.59 18.61
CA GLY A 877 -38.29 -56.98 19.73
C GLY A 877 -37.63 -56.72 21.07
N THR A 878 -36.68 -55.78 21.12
CA THR A 878 -35.76 -55.70 22.24
C THR A 878 -35.51 -54.29 22.74
N PRO A 879 -35.41 -54.12 24.06
CA PRO A 879 -35.09 -52.82 24.65
C PRO A 879 -33.67 -52.39 24.23
N SER A 880 -33.53 -51.11 23.89
CA SER A 880 -32.23 -50.48 23.67
C SER A 880 -31.56 -50.21 25.03
N PRO A 881 -30.23 -50.01 25.06
CA PRO A 881 -29.55 -49.62 26.29
C PRO A 881 -30.20 -48.35 26.87
N GLU A 882 -30.56 -48.43 28.14
CA GLU A 882 -31.16 -47.33 28.88
C GLU A 882 -30.05 -46.39 29.32
N THR A 883 -30.11 -45.12 28.94
CA THR A 883 -29.14 -44.13 29.39
C THR A 883 -29.70 -43.43 30.62
N TYR A 884 -29.00 -43.61 31.73
CA TYR A 884 -29.25 -42.91 32.98
C TYR A 884 -28.21 -41.81 33.13
N ALA A 885 -28.69 -40.58 33.22
CA ALA A 885 -27.85 -39.43 33.51
C ALA A 885 -28.37 -38.72 34.76
N LEU A 886 -27.55 -38.76 35.81
CA LEU A 886 -27.79 -38.06 37.05
C LEU A 886 -26.77 -36.93 37.14
N LYS A 887 -27.25 -35.72 37.34
CA LYS A 887 -26.44 -34.57 37.71
C LYS A 887 -27.01 -33.96 38.98
N PHE A 888 -26.19 -33.86 39.99
CA PHE A 888 -26.48 -33.24 41.27
C PHE A 888 -25.56 -32.02 41.42
N SER A 889 -26.12 -30.85 41.65
CA SER A 889 -25.38 -29.59 41.74
C SER A 889 -26.01 -28.66 42.78
N PRO A 890 -26.03 -29.04 44.08
CA PRO A 890 -26.64 -28.21 45.12
C PRO A 890 -25.84 -26.91 45.30
N ASP A 891 -26.54 -25.80 45.47
CA ASP A 891 -25.94 -24.55 45.88
C ASP A 891 -25.84 -24.52 47.41
N ILE A 892 -24.66 -24.83 47.95
CA ILE A 892 -24.40 -24.86 49.40
C ILE A 892 -23.68 -23.56 49.81
N GLY A 893 -24.14 -22.42 49.30
CA GLY A 893 -23.62 -21.08 49.62
C GLY A 893 -22.14 -20.91 49.24
N PRO A 894 -21.19 -20.99 50.21
CA PRO A 894 -19.76 -20.88 49.94
C PRO A 894 -19.19 -22.03 49.11
N VAL A 895 -19.88 -23.18 49.01
CA VAL A 895 -19.40 -24.35 48.26
C VAL A 895 -20.40 -24.77 47.17
N ASN A 896 -19.93 -24.76 45.92
CA ASN A 896 -20.59 -25.40 44.80
C ASN A 896 -20.13 -26.86 44.72
N LEU A 897 -20.99 -27.79 45.06
CA LEU A 897 -20.76 -29.20 44.76
C LEU A 897 -21.40 -29.53 43.42
N SER A 898 -20.73 -30.30 42.59
CA SER A 898 -21.33 -30.89 41.40
C SER A 898 -20.87 -32.34 41.28
N ALA A 899 -21.81 -33.25 41.10
CA ALA A 899 -21.53 -34.63 40.80
C ALA A 899 -22.38 -35.01 39.59
N SER A 900 -21.78 -35.67 38.62
CA SER A 900 -22.55 -36.32 37.55
C SER A 900 -22.08 -37.74 37.34
N MET A 901 -23.06 -38.58 37.05
CA MET A 901 -22.88 -39.98 36.76
C MET A 901 -23.75 -40.30 35.55
N ASN A 902 -23.09 -40.73 34.49
CA ASN A 902 -23.75 -41.17 33.26
C ASN A 902 -23.36 -42.62 32.98
N PHE A 903 -24.35 -43.49 32.83
CA PHE A 903 -24.12 -44.88 32.49
C PHE A 903 -25.23 -45.40 31.58
N ASN A 904 -24.89 -46.44 30.83
CA ASN A 904 -25.85 -47.19 30.03
C ASN A 904 -26.14 -48.50 30.75
N TYR A 905 -27.41 -48.85 30.90
CA TYR A 905 -27.84 -50.17 31.35
C TYR A 905 -28.30 -50.97 30.14
N ASP A 906 -27.75 -52.17 29.93
CA ASP A 906 -28.23 -53.08 28.90
C ASP A 906 -29.28 -54.04 29.52
N PRO A 907 -30.58 -53.81 29.28
CA PRO A 907 -31.65 -54.64 29.81
C PRO A 907 -31.66 -56.09 29.31
N LYS A 908 -30.97 -56.43 28.21
CA LYS A 908 -30.84 -57.84 27.76
C LYS A 908 -29.76 -58.59 28.51
N ALA A 909 -28.60 -57.97 28.64
CA ALA A 909 -27.44 -58.58 29.27
C ALA A 909 -27.52 -58.52 30.80
N GLY A 910 -28.45 -57.71 31.35
CA GLY A 910 -28.52 -57.41 32.77
C GLY A 910 -27.25 -56.70 33.28
N LYS A 911 -26.52 -56.03 32.38
CA LYS A 911 -25.18 -55.45 32.66
C LYS A 911 -25.21 -53.94 32.58
N ILE A 912 -24.50 -53.32 33.51
CA ILE A 912 -24.22 -51.89 33.49
C ILE A 912 -22.95 -51.67 32.67
N GLY A 913 -22.99 -50.76 31.70
CA GLY A 913 -21.83 -50.33 30.92
C GLY A 913 -20.88 -49.44 31.74
N PRO A 914 -19.78 -48.95 31.15
CA PRO A 914 -18.86 -48.04 31.83
C PRO A 914 -19.60 -46.80 32.35
N GLN A 915 -19.37 -46.48 33.62
CA GLN A 915 -19.96 -45.36 34.32
C GLN A 915 -18.97 -44.21 34.28
N ASN A 916 -19.35 -43.12 33.61
CA ASN A 916 -18.59 -41.89 33.63
C ASN A 916 -18.96 -41.12 34.89
N ILE A 917 -18.04 -41.06 35.84
CA ILE A 917 -18.25 -40.40 37.12
C ILE A 917 -17.35 -39.17 37.17
N SER A 918 -17.97 -38.02 37.39
CA SER A 918 -17.29 -36.76 37.62
C SER A 918 -17.82 -36.12 38.87
N ALA A 919 -16.94 -35.79 39.81
CA ALA A 919 -17.28 -35.07 41.02
C ALA A 919 -16.40 -33.84 41.12
N SER A 920 -16.98 -32.70 41.46
CA SER A 920 -16.26 -31.46 41.67
C SER A 920 -16.79 -30.73 42.89
N ALA A 921 -15.90 -30.16 43.67
CA ALA A 921 -16.22 -29.23 44.72
C ALA A 921 -15.50 -27.91 44.43
N SER A 922 -16.21 -26.80 44.47
CA SER A 922 -15.64 -25.47 44.30
C SER A 922 -16.04 -24.57 45.47
N TRP A 923 -15.06 -24.13 46.22
CA TRP A 923 -15.21 -23.21 47.34
C TRP A 923 -15.02 -21.78 46.82
N LYS A 924 -16.11 -21.01 46.74
CA LYS A 924 -16.13 -19.65 46.18
C LYS A 924 -15.25 -18.69 46.98
N GLU A 925 -15.29 -18.79 48.31
CA GLU A 925 -14.59 -17.86 49.22
C GLU A 925 -13.07 -17.98 49.16
N ILE A 926 -12.54 -19.21 49.07
CA ILE A 926 -11.10 -19.48 49.00
C ILE A 926 -10.60 -19.67 47.55
N GLN A 927 -11.46 -19.47 46.55
CA GLN A 927 -11.15 -19.65 45.12
C GLN A 927 -10.49 -21.00 44.80
N THR A 928 -10.93 -22.06 45.48
CA THR A 928 -10.44 -23.42 45.29
C THR A 928 -11.47 -24.23 44.52
N SER A 929 -11.05 -25.04 43.55
CA SER A 929 -11.89 -26.07 42.97
C SER A 929 -11.13 -27.38 42.83
N TYR A 930 -11.69 -28.45 43.35
CA TYR A 930 -11.21 -29.80 43.10
C TYR A 930 -12.19 -30.51 42.17
N SER A 931 -11.70 -31.18 41.13
CA SER A 931 -12.48 -32.08 40.30
C SER A 931 -11.80 -33.43 40.15
N LEU A 932 -12.60 -34.47 40.25
CA LEU A 932 -12.25 -35.86 40.10
C LEU A 932 -13.04 -36.42 38.93
N ASN A 933 -12.35 -36.99 37.94
CA ASN A 933 -12.97 -37.62 36.79
C ASN A 933 -12.40 -39.03 36.59
N TYR A 934 -13.26 -40.03 36.48
CA TYR A 934 -12.86 -41.40 36.17
C TYR A 934 -13.98 -42.17 35.46
N VAL A 935 -13.57 -43.22 34.74
CA VAL A 935 -14.48 -44.16 34.09
C VAL A 935 -14.43 -45.47 34.86
N LEU A 936 -15.55 -45.84 35.47
CA LEU A 936 -15.68 -47.08 36.22
C LEU A 936 -16.33 -48.14 35.34
N THR A 937 -15.61 -49.20 35.00
CA THR A 937 -16.20 -50.37 34.35
C THR A 937 -16.49 -51.41 35.43
N PRO A 938 -17.71 -51.95 35.56
CA PRO A 938 -18.02 -52.93 36.61
C PRO A 938 -17.05 -54.11 36.60
N GLY A 939 -16.39 -54.38 37.74
CA GLY A 939 -15.41 -55.46 37.88
C GLY A 939 -13.97 -55.12 37.45
N VAL A 940 -13.71 -53.90 36.95
CA VAL A 940 -12.36 -53.46 36.51
C VAL A 940 -12.00 -52.15 37.20
N PHE A 941 -10.78 -52.06 37.75
CA PHE A 941 -10.29 -50.81 38.33
C PHE A 941 -10.21 -49.71 37.25
N PRO A 942 -10.55 -48.45 37.53
CA PRO A 942 -10.50 -47.37 36.55
C PRO A 942 -9.14 -47.30 35.84
N SER A 943 -9.15 -47.31 34.51
CA SER A 943 -7.92 -47.28 33.69
C SER A 943 -7.14 -45.98 33.87
N GLN A 944 -7.84 -44.88 34.16
CA GLN A 944 -7.26 -43.58 34.42
C GLN A 944 -8.17 -42.78 35.37
N ILE A 945 -7.55 -42.16 36.37
CA ILE A 945 -8.20 -41.22 37.29
C ILE A 945 -7.51 -39.88 37.13
N VAL A 946 -8.29 -38.83 36.90
CA VAL A 946 -7.76 -37.46 36.74
C VAL A 946 -8.25 -36.62 37.90
N HIS A 947 -7.28 -36.15 38.69
CA HIS A 947 -7.49 -35.18 39.75
C HIS A 947 -7.05 -33.82 39.24
N THR A 948 -7.91 -32.81 39.36
CA THR A 948 -7.55 -31.43 39.06
C THR A 948 -7.89 -30.57 40.26
N LEU A 949 -6.86 -30.03 40.90
CA LEU A 949 -6.97 -29.05 41.97
C LEU A 949 -6.62 -27.68 41.39
N LYS A 950 -7.53 -26.74 41.46
CA LYS A 950 -7.28 -25.34 41.16
C LYS A 950 -7.38 -24.54 42.45
N TYR A 951 -6.45 -23.64 42.68
CA TYR A 951 -6.44 -22.70 43.79
C TYR A 951 -6.00 -21.35 43.24
N THR A 952 -6.90 -20.38 43.19
CA THR A 952 -6.65 -19.06 42.58
C THR A 952 -6.15 -19.19 41.13
N THR A 953 -4.87 -18.92 40.87
CA THR A 953 -4.17 -19.06 39.59
C THR A 953 -3.41 -20.38 39.46
N PHE A 954 -3.26 -21.14 40.54
CA PHE A 954 -2.53 -22.41 40.56
C PHE A 954 -3.45 -23.55 40.13
N THR A 955 -3.00 -24.36 39.19
CA THR A 955 -3.67 -25.56 38.69
C THR A 955 -2.71 -26.72 38.80
N LEU A 956 -3.08 -27.71 39.61
CA LEU A 956 -2.42 -29.00 39.75
C LEU A 956 -3.30 -30.07 39.12
N THR A 957 -2.79 -30.73 38.09
CA THR A 957 -3.43 -31.89 37.46
C THR A 957 -2.59 -33.13 37.70
N VAL A 958 -3.16 -34.11 38.40
CA VAL A 958 -2.56 -35.41 38.64
C VAL A 958 -3.34 -36.43 37.83
N THR A 959 -2.65 -37.10 36.90
CA THR A 959 -3.20 -38.22 36.15
C THR A 959 -2.61 -39.51 36.71
N GLN A 960 -3.48 -40.33 37.28
CA GLN A 960 -3.14 -41.62 37.85
C GLN A 960 -3.59 -42.74 36.91
N ARG A 961 -2.72 -43.72 36.67
CA ARG A 961 -3.03 -44.97 35.95
C ARG A 961 -2.71 -46.13 36.86
N GLN A 962 -3.70 -46.97 37.17
CA GLN A 962 -3.57 -48.17 38.01
C GLN A 962 -2.61 -47.97 39.22
N GLU A 963 -1.35 -48.39 39.08
CA GLU A 963 -0.34 -48.43 40.15
C GLU A 963 0.65 -47.25 40.17
N PHE A 964 0.57 -46.28 39.25
CA PHE A 964 1.52 -45.15 39.22
C PHE A 964 0.89 -43.85 38.72
N ILE A 965 1.58 -42.73 38.97
CA ILE A 965 1.20 -41.41 38.48
C ILE A 965 1.86 -41.22 37.11
N SER A 966 1.06 -41.22 36.05
CA SER A 966 1.59 -41.06 34.69
C SER A 966 2.05 -39.64 34.40
N SER A 967 1.38 -38.65 35.01
CA SER A 967 1.79 -37.26 34.89
C SER A 967 1.28 -36.38 36.03
N VAL A 968 2.13 -35.46 36.47
CA VAL A 968 1.75 -34.34 37.34
C VAL A 968 2.08 -33.04 36.62
N VAL A 969 1.09 -32.16 36.46
CA VAL A 969 1.29 -30.84 35.87
C VAL A 969 0.81 -29.80 36.85
N GLY A 970 1.73 -29.03 37.42
CA GLY A 970 1.45 -27.91 38.32
C GLY A 970 1.84 -26.60 37.65
N THR A 971 0.87 -25.71 37.41
CA THR A 971 1.12 -24.41 36.79
C THR A 971 0.40 -23.32 37.56
N GLY A 972 1.04 -22.18 37.81
CA GLY A 972 0.35 -21.04 38.41
C GLY A 972 1.24 -19.82 38.54
N SER A 973 0.63 -18.70 38.90
CA SER A 973 1.37 -17.47 39.15
C SER A 973 0.78 -16.67 40.31
N PHE A 974 1.59 -16.31 41.28
CA PHE A 974 1.17 -15.54 42.45
C PHE A 974 2.04 -14.30 42.61
N THR A 975 1.45 -13.24 43.19
CA THR A 975 2.20 -12.02 43.50
C THR A 975 2.72 -12.12 44.92
N LEU A 976 4.03 -11.99 45.11
CA LEU A 976 4.67 -12.00 46.43
C LEU A 976 5.67 -10.83 46.47
N PHE A 977 5.53 -9.93 47.45
CA PHE A 977 6.40 -8.76 47.63
C PHE A 977 6.61 -7.92 46.35
N ASP A 978 5.54 -7.61 45.61
CA ASP A 978 5.53 -6.91 44.31
C ASP A 978 6.14 -7.66 43.12
N TYR A 979 6.56 -8.91 43.29
CA TYR A 979 6.99 -9.78 42.20
C TYR A 979 5.88 -10.71 41.76
N LYS A 980 5.68 -10.83 40.46
CA LYS A 980 4.92 -11.92 39.84
C LYS A 980 5.79 -13.17 39.80
N ASN A 981 5.48 -14.11 40.67
CA ASN A 981 6.10 -15.42 40.72
C ASN A 981 5.30 -16.36 39.82
N THR A 982 5.95 -17.10 38.94
CA THR A 982 5.33 -18.07 38.02
C THR A 982 6.01 -19.41 38.21
N VAL A 983 5.24 -20.43 38.54
CA VAL A 983 5.70 -21.81 38.72
C VAL A 983 5.11 -22.65 37.60
N ASN A 984 5.93 -23.45 36.94
CA ASN A 984 5.50 -24.50 36.04
C ASN A 984 6.32 -25.76 36.32
N LEU A 985 5.64 -26.84 36.70
CA LEU A 985 6.21 -28.12 37.05
C LEU A 985 5.50 -29.20 36.25
N THR A 986 6.25 -30.00 35.52
CA THR A 986 5.76 -31.14 34.76
C THR A 986 6.58 -32.37 35.12
N TYR A 987 5.91 -33.36 35.69
CA TYR A 987 6.42 -34.71 35.85
C TYR A 987 5.68 -35.62 34.88
N SER A 988 6.42 -36.49 34.17
CA SER A 988 5.81 -37.49 33.30
C SER A 988 6.57 -38.81 33.38
N GLN A 989 5.81 -39.90 33.41
CA GLN A 989 6.30 -41.26 33.44
C GLN A 989 5.46 -42.13 32.48
N THR A 990 6.12 -42.91 31.62
CA THR A 990 5.43 -43.71 30.59
C THR A 990 5.00 -45.08 31.13
N SER A 991 5.83 -45.71 31.96
CA SER A 991 5.50 -46.93 32.71
C SER A 991 6.16 -46.92 34.10
N LYS A 992 5.67 -47.79 35.00
CA LYS A 992 6.18 -47.96 36.37
C LYS A 992 7.71 -48.14 36.43
N ASP A 993 8.29 -48.82 35.43
CA ASP A 993 9.72 -49.18 35.38
C ASP A 993 10.60 -48.16 34.64
N THR A 994 9.99 -47.14 34.01
CA THR A 994 10.75 -46.09 33.31
C THR A 994 11.11 -44.94 34.25
N PRO A 995 12.35 -44.40 34.19
CA PRO A 995 12.72 -43.22 34.93
C PRO A 995 11.85 -42.04 34.48
N GLY A 996 11.19 -41.38 35.43
CA GLY A 996 10.35 -40.22 35.15
C GLY A 996 11.16 -39.00 34.72
N SER A 997 10.60 -38.17 33.83
CA SER A 997 11.18 -36.88 33.49
C SER A 997 10.51 -35.79 34.32
N LEU A 998 11.31 -34.97 35.01
CA LEU A 998 10.86 -33.81 35.76
C LEU A 998 11.38 -32.55 35.10
N ARG A 999 10.47 -31.65 34.71
CA ARG A 999 10.78 -30.33 34.16
C ARG A 999 10.09 -29.26 34.99
N GLY A 1000 10.89 -28.39 35.58
CA GLY A 1000 10.42 -27.27 36.39
C GLY A 1000 10.96 -25.96 35.84
N THR A 1001 10.14 -24.91 35.87
CA THR A 1001 10.59 -23.52 35.71
C THR A 1001 9.90 -22.68 36.77
N TYR A 1002 10.69 -21.87 37.47
CA TYR A 1002 10.24 -20.90 38.43
C TYR A 1002 10.75 -19.53 37.98
N THR A 1003 9.88 -18.55 37.84
CA THR A 1003 10.26 -17.19 37.42
C THR A 1003 9.68 -16.18 38.38
N VAL A 1004 10.48 -15.23 38.83
CA VAL A 1004 10.11 -14.13 39.73
C VAL A 1004 10.35 -12.84 38.97
N GLU A 1005 9.30 -12.10 38.62
CA GLU A 1005 9.38 -10.94 37.73
C GLU A 1005 8.69 -9.70 38.32
N LYS A 1006 9.37 -8.56 38.24
CA LYS A 1006 8.89 -7.21 38.54
C LYS A 1006 9.30 -6.30 37.37
N PRO A 1007 8.64 -5.15 37.10
CA PRO A 1007 9.11 -4.25 36.05
C PRO A 1007 10.60 -3.94 36.20
N GLY A 1008 11.39 -4.41 35.23
CA GLY A 1008 12.84 -4.26 35.19
C GLY A 1008 13.66 -5.24 36.03
N GLU A 1009 13.09 -6.29 36.63
CA GLU A 1009 13.81 -7.32 37.38
C GLU A 1009 13.19 -8.70 37.14
N LYS A 1010 14.00 -9.71 36.82
CA LYS A 1010 13.53 -11.06 36.53
C LYS A 1010 14.56 -12.09 36.99
N TYR A 1011 14.12 -13.00 37.84
CA TYR A 1011 14.90 -14.16 38.27
C TYR A 1011 14.24 -15.41 37.71
N SER A 1012 14.99 -16.35 37.17
CA SER A 1012 14.47 -17.60 36.62
C SER A 1012 15.30 -18.78 37.10
N LEU A 1013 14.64 -19.84 37.53
CA LEU A 1013 15.24 -21.10 37.88
C LEU A 1013 14.57 -22.19 37.04
N SER A 1014 15.31 -22.87 36.18
CA SER A 1014 14.81 -24.00 35.42
C SER A 1014 15.56 -25.28 35.77
N TYR A 1015 14.83 -26.38 35.84
CA TYR A 1015 15.32 -27.69 36.21
C TYR A 1015 14.80 -28.73 35.21
N ASN A 1016 15.69 -29.54 34.63
CA ASN A 1016 15.30 -30.57 33.66
C ASN A 1016 16.07 -31.87 33.90
N VAL A 1017 15.36 -32.91 34.34
CA VAL A 1017 15.87 -34.25 34.62
C VAL A 1017 15.23 -35.26 33.67
N GLY A 1018 16.04 -36.19 33.15
CA GLY A 1018 15.62 -37.21 32.19
C GLY A 1018 16.14 -36.99 30.77
N GLY A 1019 17.38 -36.49 30.63
CA GLY A 1019 18.08 -36.47 29.34
C GLY A 1019 19.35 -35.62 29.28
N LYS A 1020 19.47 -34.57 30.10
CA LYS A 1020 20.69 -33.73 30.22
C LYS A 1020 20.99 -33.26 31.66
N ASP A 1021 20.14 -33.60 32.63
CA ASP A 1021 20.21 -33.29 34.07
C ASP A 1021 20.76 -31.88 34.38
N LEU A 1022 20.06 -30.87 33.85
CA LEU A 1022 20.56 -29.50 33.75
C LEU A 1022 19.71 -28.55 34.60
N LEU A 1023 20.38 -27.84 35.51
CA LEU A 1023 19.85 -26.74 36.32
C LEU A 1023 20.32 -25.41 35.71
N THR A 1024 19.42 -24.51 35.35
CA THR A 1024 19.79 -23.16 34.90
C THR A 1024 19.23 -22.12 35.85
N LEU A 1025 20.11 -21.26 36.36
CA LEU A 1025 19.81 -20.09 37.18
C LEU A 1025 20.01 -18.86 36.30
N GLY A 1026 18.97 -18.07 36.11
CA GLY A 1026 18.99 -16.82 35.35
C GLY A 1026 18.58 -15.64 36.23
N VAL A 1027 19.24 -14.50 36.05
CA VAL A 1027 18.96 -13.24 36.72
C VAL A 1027 19.07 -12.13 35.68
N GLU A 1028 18.08 -11.26 35.57
CA GLU A 1028 18.03 -10.15 34.63
C GLU A 1028 17.51 -8.91 35.38
N LEU A 1029 18.36 -7.89 35.50
CA LEU A 1029 18.15 -6.70 36.31
C LEU A 1029 18.33 -5.49 35.40
N LYS A 1030 17.23 -4.92 34.91
CA LYS A 1030 17.17 -3.74 34.05
C LYS A 1030 17.06 -2.42 34.81
N ASN A 1031 16.64 -2.45 36.08
CA ASN A 1031 16.55 -1.27 36.95
C ASN A 1031 17.88 -0.87 37.59
N ILE A 1032 18.85 -1.77 37.59
CA ILE A 1032 20.20 -1.51 38.10
C ILE A 1032 21.03 -0.97 36.94
N ASP A 1033 21.84 0.06 37.19
CA ASP A 1033 22.78 0.62 36.21
C ASP A 1033 24.23 0.22 36.59
N PRO A 1034 24.92 -0.60 35.79
CA PRO A 1034 24.52 -1.16 34.50
C PRO A 1034 23.48 -2.29 34.63
N GLN A 1035 22.66 -2.50 33.60
CA GLN A 1035 21.70 -3.59 33.56
C GLN A 1035 22.45 -4.92 33.59
N VAL A 1036 22.09 -5.84 34.48
CA VAL A 1036 22.85 -7.08 34.69
C VAL A 1036 22.01 -8.27 34.23
N SER A 1037 22.55 -9.12 33.38
CA SER A 1037 21.99 -10.42 33.02
C SER A 1037 22.99 -11.52 33.31
N VAL A 1038 22.66 -12.46 34.18
CA VAL A 1038 23.49 -13.63 34.53
C VAL A 1038 22.70 -14.89 34.23
N SER A 1039 23.31 -15.88 33.61
CA SER A 1039 22.73 -17.20 33.39
C SER A 1039 23.77 -18.29 33.63
N LEU A 1040 23.63 -19.03 34.72
CA LEU A 1040 24.48 -20.17 35.09
C LEU A 1040 23.74 -21.48 34.83
N SER A 1041 24.29 -22.34 33.98
CA SER A 1041 23.82 -23.71 33.80
C SER A 1041 24.77 -24.69 34.48
N TYR A 1042 24.21 -25.62 35.25
CA TYR A 1042 24.91 -26.61 36.06
C TYR A 1042 24.37 -28.00 35.74
N ASN A 1043 25.26 -28.95 35.44
CA ASN A 1043 24.87 -30.33 35.22
C ASN A 1043 24.95 -31.11 36.54
N LEU A 1044 23.80 -31.62 36.98
CA LEU A 1044 23.61 -32.32 38.24
C LEU A 1044 24.14 -33.75 38.20
N ALA A 1045 24.16 -34.39 37.03
CA ALA A 1045 24.70 -35.74 36.88
C ALA A 1045 26.23 -35.75 36.99
N THR A 1046 26.89 -34.73 36.45
CA THR A 1046 28.35 -34.60 36.52
C THR A 1046 28.84 -33.72 37.67
N ASN A 1047 27.94 -33.06 38.40
CA ASN A 1047 28.22 -32.11 39.48
C ASN A 1047 29.19 -30.98 39.07
N LEU A 1048 29.09 -30.54 37.81
CA LEU A 1048 29.98 -29.55 37.21
C LEU A 1048 29.16 -28.41 36.58
N PRO A 1049 29.60 -27.15 36.73
CA PRO A 1049 29.05 -26.05 35.95
C PRO A 1049 29.26 -26.35 34.48
N GLN A 1050 28.27 -26.08 33.62
CA GLN A 1050 28.41 -26.26 32.17
C GLN A 1050 28.64 -24.95 31.45
N THR A 1051 27.82 -23.94 31.75
CA THR A 1051 27.96 -22.62 31.12
C THR A 1051 27.66 -21.50 32.10
N LEU A 1052 28.43 -20.42 32.06
CA LEU A 1052 28.12 -19.16 32.75
C LEU A 1052 28.07 -18.06 31.69
N LYS A 1053 26.92 -17.42 31.55
CA LYS A 1053 26.74 -16.23 30.72
C LYS A 1053 26.53 -15.04 31.61
N LEU A 1054 27.31 -13.99 31.42
CA LEU A 1054 27.19 -12.72 32.11
C LEU A 1054 27.07 -11.64 31.05
N THR A 1055 26.16 -10.70 31.24
CA THR A 1055 26.03 -9.51 30.42
C THR A 1055 25.78 -8.32 31.33
N LEU A 1056 26.59 -7.29 31.21
CA LEU A 1056 26.46 -6.01 31.92
C LEU A 1056 26.22 -4.95 30.85
N ASP A 1057 25.10 -4.27 30.92
CA ASP A 1057 24.63 -3.38 29.88
C ASP A 1057 24.31 -2.01 30.45
N LYS A 1058 25.28 -1.10 30.31
CA LYS A 1058 25.20 0.26 30.81
C LYS A 1058 24.63 1.16 29.72
N SER A 1059 23.45 1.74 29.93
CA SER A 1059 22.96 2.81 29.05
C SER A 1059 23.23 4.16 29.70
N LEU A 1060 24.10 4.97 29.08
CA LEU A 1060 24.39 6.36 29.46
C LEU A 1060 23.74 7.32 28.47
N HIS A 1061 23.88 8.63 28.71
CA HIS A 1061 23.21 9.70 27.95
C HIS A 1061 23.43 9.62 26.43
N CYS A 1062 24.64 9.24 25.95
CA CYS A 1062 24.98 9.25 24.52
C CYS A 1062 25.59 7.94 24.01
N TRP A 1063 25.66 6.91 24.86
CA TRP A 1063 26.30 5.63 24.55
C TRP A 1063 25.75 4.52 25.45
N ARG A 1064 25.75 3.31 24.92
CA ARG A 1064 25.40 2.09 25.64
C ARG A 1064 26.56 1.11 25.56
N ALA A 1065 27.09 0.69 26.70
CA ALA A 1065 28.20 -0.25 26.79
C ALA A 1065 27.69 -1.59 27.32
N THR A 1066 27.74 -2.62 26.48
CA THR A 1066 27.35 -3.98 26.82
C THR A 1066 28.59 -4.86 26.93
N PHE A 1067 29.06 -5.13 28.14
CA PHE A 1067 30.04 -6.18 28.41
C PHE A 1067 29.34 -7.54 28.44
N GLY A 1068 29.86 -8.55 27.77
CA GLY A 1068 29.36 -9.91 27.78
C GLY A 1068 30.47 -10.93 27.94
N LEU A 1069 30.23 -11.97 28.72
CA LEU A 1069 31.16 -13.04 29.02
C LEU A 1069 30.40 -14.36 29.00
N ASP A 1070 30.74 -15.26 28.08
CA ASP A 1070 30.28 -16.64 28.06
C ASP A 1070 31.46 -17.55 28.41
N LEU A 1071 31.29 -18.36 29.45
CA LEU A 1071 32.22 -19.39 29.88
C LEU A 1071 31.56 -20.76 29.67
N SER A 1072 32.30 -21.75 29.16
CA SER A 1072 31.93 -23.16 29.31
C SER A 1072 33.00 -23.94 30.03
N TYR A 1073 32.55 -24.94 30.78
CA TYR A 1073 33.45 -25.85 31.44
C TYR A 1073 33.98 -26.91 30.48
N LYS A 1074 35.30 -26.99 30.31
CA LYS A 1074 36.00 -28.00 29.50
C LYS A 1074 36.90 -28.85 30.41
N THR A 1075 36.91 -30.18 30.22
CA THR A 1075 37.56 -31.13 31.13
C THR A 1075 39.09 -31.02 31.18
N TYR A 1076 39.72 -30.38 30.19
CA TYR A 1076 41.17 -30.18 30.11
C TYR A 1076 41.46 -28.79 29.54
N GLY A 1077 42.22 -27.96 30.28
CA GLY A 1077 42.62 -26.62 29.84
C GLY A 1077 43.02 -25.68 30.99
N GLY A 1078 43.83 -24.65 30.68
CA GLY A 1078 44.17 -23.57 31.60
C GLY A 1078 42.98 -22.62 31.83
N LEU A 1079 43.12 -21.64 32.73
CA LEU A 1079 42.05 -20.71 33.10
C LEU A 1079 41.46 -19.94 31.88
N LEU A 1080 42.26 -19.77 30.83
CA LEU A 1080 41.88 -19.13 29.56
C LEU A 1080 41.06 -20.04 28.63
N ASP A 1081 41.13 -21.37 28.76
CA ASP A 1081 40.43 -22.33 27.89
C ASP A 1081 38.93 -22.48 28.23
N TYR A 1082 38.52 -21.99 29.41
CA TYR A 1082 37.13 -21.98 29.89
C TYR A 1082 36.29 -20.81 29.35
N ILE A 1083 36.95 -19.84 28.73
CA ILE A 1083 36.30 -18.69 28.13
C ILE A 1083 35.88 -19.10 26.72
N ASP A 1084 34.58 -19.04 26.40
CA ASP A 1084 34.05 -19.31 25.05
C ASP A 1084 33.77 -18.02 24.26
N LYS A 1085 33.45 -16.94 24.97
CA LYS A 1085 33.21 -15.65 24.35
C LYS A 1085 33.43 -14.53 25.35
N VAL A 1086 34.18 -13.50 24.95
CA VAL A 1086 34.18 -12.21 25.67
C VAL A 1086 33.82 -11.15 24.67
N PHE A 1087 32.89 -10.26 24.98
CA PHE A 1087 32.57 -9.18 24.07
C PHE A 1087 32.30 -7.90 24.84
N ILE A 1088 32.64 -6.78 24.22
CA ILE A 1088 32.31 -5.45 24.73
C ILE A 1088 31.65 -4.73 23.57
N LYS A 1089 30.33 -4.66 23.56
CA LYS A 1089 29.63 -3.89 22.54
C LYS A 1089 29.52 -2.47 23.02
N PHE A 1090 30.14 -1.56 22.31
CA PHE A 1090 29.95 -0.13 22.50
C PHE A 1090 28.99 0.35 21.42
N TYR A 1091 27.79 0.71 21.82
CA TYR A 1091 26.82 1.36 20.97
C TYR A 1091 26.87 2.86 21.24
N LEU A 1092 26.85 3.65 20.17
CA LEU A 1092 26.31 5.00 20.29
C LEU A 1092 24.80 4.81 20.26
N THR A 1093 24.08 5.31 21.27
CA THR A 1093 22.63 5.13 21.43
C THR A 1093 21.85 5.54 20.19
N ASP A 1094 22.43 6.44 19.39
CA ASP A 1094 21.80 7.06 18.24
C ASP A 1094 22.50 6.78 16.90
N ILE A 1095 23.59 5.99 16.90
CA ILE A 1095 24.29 5.50 15.69
C ILE A 1095 24.71 4.03 15.92
N PRO A 1096 23.77 3.07 15.78
CA PRO A 1096 23.93 1.74 16.38
C PRO A 1096 24.51 0.71 15.39
N ASP A 1097 25.74 0.91 14.92
CA ASP A 1097 26.39 -0.06 14.00
C ASP A 1097 27.72 -0.65 14.51
N ARG A 1098 28.07 -0.51 15.80
CA ARG A 1098 29.39 -0.91 16.34
C ARG A 1098 29.34 -1.99 17.43
N TYR A 1099 30.29 -2.93 17.38
CA TYR A 1099 30.52 -3.95 18.41
C TYR A 1099 31.99 -4.42 18.42
N PHE A 1100 32.51 -4.75 19.61
CA PHE A 1100 33.74 -5.51 19.78
C PHE A 1100 33.36 -6.91 20.28
N GLN A 1101 33.85 -7.95 19.62
CA GLN A 1101 33.56 -9.35 19.98
C GLN A 1101 34.83 -10.18 19.88
N TYR A 1102 35.26 -10.79 20.98
CA TYR A 1102 36.28 -11.83 21.00
C TYR A 1102 35.61 -13.21 20.98
N ASP A 1103 35.92 -13.98 19.94
CA ASP A 1103 35.61 -15.40 19.80
C ASP A 1103 36.84 -16.18 20.24
N SER A 1104 36.78 -16.81 21.40
CA SER A 1104 37.92 -17.49 22.00
C SER A 1104 38.14 -18.90 21.44
N GLU A 1105 37.14 -19.53 20.79
CA GLU A 1105 37.34 -20.81 20.11
C GLU A 1105 38.26 -20.65 18.89
N LEU A 1106 38.18 -19.50 18.21
CA LEU A 1106 38.98 -19.19 17.03
C LEU A 1106 40.16 -18.24 17.32
N GLY A 1107 40.25 -17.75 18.57
CA GLY A 1107 41.22 -16.74 18.97
C GLY A 1107 41.06 -15.42 18.22
N MET A 1108 39.83 -15.07 17.83
CA MET A 1108 39.51 -13.96 16.92
C MET A 1108 38.84 -12.80 17.66
N PHE A 1109 39.50 -11.65 17.74
CA PHE A 1109 38.97 -10.38 18.19
C PHE A 1109 38.40 -9.58 17.01
N GLN A 1110 37.09 -9.59 16.85
CA GLN A 1110 36.37 -8.82 15.85
C GLN A 1110 36.07 -7.40 16.37
N VAL A 1111 36.53 -6.41 15.61
CA VAL A 1111 36.11 -5.01 15.71
C VAL A 1111 35.26 -4.73 14.47
N GLY A 1112 33.95 -4.69 14.68
CA GLY A 1112 32.97 -4.44 13.62
C GLY A 1112 32.23 -3.16 13.92
N GLY A 1113 32.28 -2.20 13.00
CA GLY A 1113 31.61 -0.92 13.15
C GLY A 1113 31.51 -0.24 11.81
N MET A 1114 30.31 -0.25 11.20
CA MET A 1114 30.09 0.31 9.85
C MET A 1114 30.47 1.79 9.78
#